data_AF-A0A8S3QKQ1-F1
#
_entry.id   AF-A0A8S3QKQ1-F1
#
_cell.length_a   1.000
_cell.length_b   1.000
_cell.length_c   1.000
_cell.angle_alpha   90.00
_cell.angle_beta   90.00
_cell.angle_gamma   90.00
#
_symmetry.space_group_name_H-M   'P 1'
#
loop_
_entity.id
_entity.type
_entity.pdbx_description
1 polymer ?
#
loop_
_entity_poly.entity_id
_entity_poly.type
_entity_poly.pdbx_seq_one_letter_code
_entity_poly.pdbx_strand_id
1 'polypeptide(L)'
;MALEHRKQVRKLVSIREGQRKRYFEEDQDIALKSLHTDHSYDVTSKKIVPDISNIVHEEVLDNDGNNLTPTDDWRIGRRVVELGVIADHLQQCKHCGLPLSLHNIIDIKTYGLGSVLKVLCTNKSCGNINAIPTGKQHDHKIWDVNTKLALAAIDLGLGEHQINGLLSILNIPTVSHCMIDSRIREVGDVIESVADQSMEEWTEKEKEMTRESDGNDNVTVSVDAAWQRRGSGRSYDSLTGHCSMIGSKTGKVINYKWRSKACRICQRAETSEKLANLGSTQSNESFNKSVAAKAPKNRFYGGSRSLAYRVAAAVAQKNTGHRYTVDVNVSSGLSPGLYTRKLATLRDIQARKRKAVAITTEAKLRRIALKASRNQSSSTFEVREGVCYQSNTMIDTATEDSDEKILEIPAPKNKPVENDSKPDISTMTHIYFDIEATGLGRTSHITQISARRGLETFSKYILPAREITPKAAEVTGLTFQNGSLYLLDKIVPAVGVKEGLTGFISFLEKSTNNVIFGHNIYNYDCPVLYNALDNCSLLDDFQSKIVGFVDTLKLFKLSFPNLGSYSQCKLCDTLINLSYDAHNAEDDVNALFRLVNEKIDNFTDVQKVFQSELSVFYNYVSLKQMNKNVPSLKQMLDDKVVTKRTANCIARSGLNLSHLRLAYSRNGRTGIKDIFSEPCGSKARVTKSAKIIDSVSDFLKEL
;
A
#
# COMPACT_ATOMS: atom_id res chain seq x y z
N MET A 1 -26.08 29.65 -23.57
CA MET A 1 -26.38 28.45 -22.76
C MET A 1 -25.18 27.91 -21.95
N ALA A 2 -24.05 27.53 -22.56
CA ALA A 2 -22.91 26.96 -21.81
C ALA A 2 -22.21 27.95 -20.83
N LEU A 3 -22.23 29.25 -21.13
CA LEU A 3 -21.66 30.30 -20.28
C LEU A 3 -22.55 30.60 -19.05
N GLU A 4 -23.87 30.60 -19.24
CA GLU A 4 -24.89 30.75 -18.17
C GLU A 4 -24.82 29.58 -17.19
N HIS A 5 -24.66 28.35 -17.70
CA HIS A 5 -24.49 27.15 -16.88
C HIS A 5 -23.20 27.21 -16.03
N ARG A 6 -22.08 27.71 -16.59
CA ARG A 6 -20.83 27.92 -15.82
C ARG A 6 -20.98 28.98 -14.72
N LYS A 7 -21.76 30.05 -14.96
CA LYS A 7 -22.04 31.09 -13.95
C LYS A 7 -22.93 30.55 -12.83
N GLN A 8 -23.98 29.77 -13.15
CA GLN A 8 -24.82 29.09 -12.15
C GLN A 8 -24.04 28.08 -11.30
N VAL A 9 -23.15 27.29 -11.92
CA VAL A 9 -22.29 26.34 -11.21
C VAL A 9 -21.33 27.07 -10.27
N ARG A 10 -20.69 28.18 -10.69
CA ARG A 10 -19.82 28.98 -9.82
C ARG A 10 -20.57 29.61 -8.65
N LYS A 11 -21.80 30.10 -8.87
CA LYS A 11 -22.66 30.65 -7.80
C LYS A 11 -23.06 29.57 -6.79
N LEU A 12 -23.39 28.36 -7.24
CA LEU A 12 -23.70 27.22 -6.37
C LEU A 12 -22.49 26.70 -5.58
N VAL A 13 -21.29 26.72 -6.17
CA VAL A 13 -20.03 26.35 -5.48
C VAL A 13 -19.70 27.36 -4.38
N SER A 14 -19.83 28.66 -4.67
CA SER A 14 -19.62 29.73 -3.68
C SER A 14 -20.60 29.68 -2.51
N ILE A 15 -21.89 29.41 -2.76
CA ILE A 15 -22.91 29.24 -1.71
C ILE A 15 -22.57 28.03 -0.82
N ARG A 16 -22.10 26.92 -1.40
CA ARG A 16 -21.71 25.71 -0.67
C ARG A 16 -20.42 25.88 0.14
N GLU A 17 -19.47 26.67 -0.35
CA GLU A 17 -18.24 27.02 0.41
C GLU A 17 -18.54 27.97 1.58
N GLY A 18 -19.47 28.92 1.40
CA GLY A 18 -19.95 29.79 2.48
C GLY A 18 -20.73 29.05 3.56
N GLN A 19 -21.49 28.01 3.19
CA GLN A 19 -22.10 27.09 4.16
C GLN A 19 -21.03 26.27 4.89
N ARG A 20 -20.02 25.75 4.19
CA ARG A 20 -18.91 24.97 4.76
C ARG A 20 -18.11 25.73 5.83
N LYS A 21 -17.91 27.04 5.67
CA LYS A 21 -17.23 27.89 6.68
C LYS A 21 -18.08 28.10 7.94
N ARG A 22 -19.37 28.42 7.79
CA ARG A 22 -20.31 28.59 8.92
C ARG A 22 -20.44 27.33 9.78
N TYR A 23 -20.57 26.15 9.14
CA TYR A 23 -20.61 24.87 9.87
C TYR A 23 -19.31 24.58 10.65
N PHE A 24 -18.16 25.09 10.21
CA PHE A 24 -16.87 24.86 10.85
C PHE A 24 -16.68 25.70 12.12
N GLU A 25 -17.22 26.93 12.13
CA GLU A 25 -17.13 27.87 13.25
C GLU A 25 -18.16 27.57 14.34
N GLU A 26 -19.40 27.20 13.98
CA GLU A 26 -20.43 26.77 14.94
C GLU A 26 -20.07 25.46 15.67
N ASP A 27 -19.41 24.50 14.99
CA ASP A 27 -19.06 23.19 15.56
C ASP A 27 -17.86 23.25 16.55
N GLN A 28 -16.96 24.23 16.41
CA GLN A 28 -15.93 24.48 17.44
C GLN A 28 -16.54 25.03 18.73
N ASP A 29 -17.56 25.87 18.59
CA ASP A 29 -18.24 26.52 19.71
C ASP A 29 -19.12 25.52 20.51
N ILE A 30 -19.76 24.56 19.83
CA ILE A 30 -20.51 23.46 20.47
C ILE A 30 -19.59 22.50 21.23
N ALA A 31 -18.41 22.18 20.66
CA ALA A 31 -17.41 21.35 21.33
C ALA A 31 -16.83 22.02 22.59
N LEU A 32 -16.68 23.36 22.58
CA LEU A 32 -16.28 24.14 23.77
C LEU A 32 -17.40 24.25 24.82
N LYS A 33 -18.66 24.41 24.43
CA LYS A 33 -19.80 24.49 25.37
C LYS A 33 -20.04 23.16 26.10
N SER A 34 -19.81 22.03 25.43
CA SER A 34 -19.86 20.69 26.04
C SER A 34 -18.79 20.44 27.13
N LEU A 35 -17.74 21.28 27.22
CA LEU A 35 -16.70 21.16 28.24
C LEU A 35 -17.08 21.81 29.60
N HIS A 36 -18.11 22.66 29.64
CA HIS A 36 -18.41 23.52 30.81
C HIS A 36 -19.56 23.04 31.72
N THR A 37 -20.20 21.90 31.43
CA THR A 37 -21.39 21.42 32.16
C THR A 37 -21.14 20.13 32.96
N ASP A 38 -20.11 20.08 33.81
CA ASP A 38 -19.74 18.87 34.58
C ASP A 38 -20.05 18.94 36.09
N HIS A 39 -20.88 19.90 36.54
CA HIS A 39 -21.24 20.01 37.95
C HIS A 39 -22.74 20.18 38.15
N SER A 40 -23.48 19.07 38.07
CA SER A 40 -24.74 18.93 38.80
C SER A 40 -24.72 17.55 39.48
N TYR A 41 -24.27 17.56 40.74
CA TYR A 41 -24.27 16.42 41.65
C TYR A 41 -25.53 16.43 42.52
N ASP A 42 -26.71 16.60 41.92
CA ASP A 42 -27.95 16.63 42.68
C ASP A 42 -28.92 15.55 42.21
N VAL A 43 -28.62 14.32 42.63
CA VAL A 43 -29.66 13.39 43.06
C VAL A 43 -29.19 12.78 44.38
N THR A 44 -29.88 13.19 45.44
CA THR A 44 -29.77 12.76 46.83
C THR A 44 -30.09 11.26 46.99
N SER A 45 -29.19 10.38 46.54
CA SER A 45 -29.19 8.98 47.00
C SER A 45 -28.34 8.88 48.27
N LYS A 46 -29.00 8.74 49.42
CA LYS A 46 -28.37 8.51 50.73
C LYS A 46 -27.18 7.53 50.61
N LYS A 47 -26.02 7.94 51.15
CA LYS A 47 -24.83 7.10 51.32
C LYS A 47 -25.19 5.87 52.16
N ILE A 48 -25.47 4.76 51.49
CA ILE A 48 -25.61 3.43 52.12
C ILE A 48 -24.36 2.65 51.75
N VAL A 49 -23.61 2.23 52.77
CA VAL A 49 -22.49 1.30 52.65
C VAL A 49 -23.02 -0.01 52.03
N PRO A 50 -22.41 -0.56 50.96
CA PRO A 50 -22.89 -1.80 50.37
C PRO A 50 -22.82 -2.94 51.37
N ASP A 51 -23.94 -3.63 51.56
CA ASP A 51 -24.03 -4.87 52.33
C ASP A 51 -23.37 -6.01 51.54
N ILE A 52 -22.23 -6.47 52.05
CA ILE A 52 -21.35 -7.48 51.45
C ILE A 52 -22.04 -8.85 51.37
N SER A 53 -23.11 -9.07 52.14
CA SER A 53 -23.86 -10.33 52.14
C SER A 53 -24.77 -10.51 50.91
N ASN A 54 -24.98 -9.45 50.13
CA ASN A 54 -25.97 -9.41 49.06
C ASN A 54 -25.40 -9.28 47.64
N ILE A 55 -24.08 -9.25 47.47
CA ILE A 55 -23.45 -9.35 46.14
C ILE A 55 -23.94 -10.69 45.54
N VAL A 56 -24.73 -10.65 44.45
CA VAL A 56 -25.08 -11.87 43.70
C VAL A 56 -23.77 -12.63 43.49
N HIS A 57 -23.76 -13.95 43.71
CA HIS A 57 -22.63 -14.82 43.39
C HIS A 57 -22.12 -14.58 41.95
N GLU A 58 -21.39 -13.48 41.71
CA GLU A 58 -20.35 -13.41 40.70
C GLU A 58 -19.34 -14.42 41.21
N GLU A 59 -19.13 -15.49 40.44
CA GLU A 59 -18.15 -16.53 40.73
C GLU A 59 -16.86 -15.83 41.17
N VAL A 60 -16.56 -15.98 42.45
CA VAL A 60 -15.25 -15.64 42.99
C VAL A 60 -14.29 -16.47 42.13
N LEU A 61 -13.40 -15.80 41.40
CA LEU A 61 -12.45 -16.45 40.48
C LEU A 61 -11.47 -17.40 41.19
N ASP A 62 -11.57 -17.54 42.51
CA ASP A 62 -10.68 -18.34 43.35
C ASP A 62 -10.93 -19.86 43.23
N ASN A 63 -11.75 -20.35 42.29
CA ASN A 63 -12.03 -21.80 42.22
C ASN A 63 -12.25 -22.42 40.82
N ASP A 64 -11.65 -21.87 39.75
CA ASP A 64 -11.56 -22.59 38.47
C ASP A 64 -10.27 -23.41 38.40
N GLY A 65 -10.40 -24.74 38.39
CA GLY A 65 -9.35 -25.75 38.49
C GLY A 65 -8.38 -25.86 37.30
N ASN A 66 -7.75 -24.75 36.89
CA ASN A 66 -6.57 -24.74 36.04
C ASN A 66 -5.37 -24.21 36.84
N ASN A 67 -4.35 -25.05 36.99
CA ASN A 67 -3.15 -24.89 37.82
C ASN A 67 -2.25 -23.68 37.46
N LEU A 68 -2.73 -22.46 37.71
CA LEU A 68 -1.92 -21.28 37.95
C LEU A 68 -2.51 -20.62 39.20
N THR A 69 -2.02 -21.01 40.38
CA THR A 69 -2.35 -20.34 41.64
C THR A 69 -2.17 -18.84 41.44
N PRO A 70 -3.24 -18.03 41.55
CA PRO A 70 -3.09 -16.57 41.58
C PRO A 70 -2.09 -16.26 42.69
N THR A 71 -1.10 -15.43 42.40
CA THR A 71 -0.26 -14.95 43.48
C THR A 71 -1.15 -14.13 44.41
N ASP A 72 -1.36 -14.60 45.65
CA ASP A 72 -2.13 -13.89 46.68
C ASP A 72 -1.52 -12.51 47.05
N ASP A 73 -0.35 -12.19 46.50
CA ASP A 73 0.25 -10.88 46.60
C ASP A 73 -0.52 -9.85 45.73
N TRP A 74 -1.34 -9.05 46.41
CA TRP A 74 -2.07 -7.92 45.85
C TRP A 74 -1.17 -6.89 45.13
N ARG A 75 0.15 -6.93 45.37
CA ARG A 75 1.15 -6.07 44.71
C ARG A 75 1.51 -6.53 43.29
N ILE A 76 1.06 -7.72 42.87
CA ILE A 76 1.36 -8.26 41.54
C ILE A 76 0.28 -7.88 40.53
N GLY A 77 0.75 -7.39 39.38
CA GLY A 77 -0.08 -6.94 38.27
C GLY A 77 -0.64 -5.52 38.46
N ARG A 78 -1.58 -5.16 37.59
CA ARG A 78 -2.29 -3.87 37.59
C ARG A 78 -3.77 -4.09 37.86
N ARG A 79 -4.45 -3.06 38.37
CA ARG A 79 -5.90 -3.06 38.62
C ARG A 79 -6.53 -1.81 38.00
N VAL A 80 -7.78 -1.92 37.57
CA VAL A 80 -8.56 -0.78 37.09
C VAL A 80 -9.24 -0.14 38.29
N VAL A 81 -9.02 1.15 38.50
CA VAL A 81 -9.48 1.88 39.67
C VAL A 81 -10.08 3.23 39.26
N GLU A 82 -11.25 3.56 39.81
CA GLU A 82 -11.80 4.90 39.82
C GLU A 82 -11.22 5.71 40.99
N LEU A 83 -10.33 6.66 40.68
CA LEU A 83 -9.60 7.43 41.69
C LEU A 83 -10.51 8.18 42.67
N GLY A 84 -11.65 8.68 42.23
CA GLY A 84 -12.61 9.33 43.13
C GLY A 84 -13.22 8.37 44.14
N VAL A 85 -13.65 7.19 43.68
CA VAL A 85 -14.27 6.16 44.54
C VAL A 85 -13.29 5.69 45.61
N ILE A 86 -12.05 5.38 45.22
CA ILE A 86 -11.05 4.88 46.17
C ILE A 86 -10.65 5.99 47.16
N ALA A 87 -10.50 7.25 46.71
CA ALA A 87 -10.16 8.37 47.59
C ALA A 87 -11.23 8.61 48.65
N ASP A 88 -12.51 8.61 48.26
CA ASP A 88 -13.64 8.81 49.18
C ASP A 88 -13.70 7.70 50.25
N HIS A 89 -13.41 6.46 49.87
CA HIS A 89 -13.44 5.32 50.80
C HIS A 89 -12.19 5.23 51.68
N LEU A 90 -11.06 5.79 51.26
CA LEU A 90 -9.83 5.87 52.06
C LEU A 90 -9.84 7.06 53.04
N GLN A 91 -10.75 8.02 52.87
CA GLN A 91 -10.81 9.25 53.66
C GLN A 91 -10.81 8.98 55.17
N GLN A 92 -11.56 7.96 55.62
CA GLN A 92 -11.67 7.62 57.04
C GLN A 92 -12.00 6.14 57.26
N CYS A 93 -11.39 5.57 58.29
CA CYS A 93 -11.74 4.27 58.83
C CYS A 93 -13.18 4.29 59.34
N LYS A 94 -13.98 3.29 58.98
CA LYS A 94 -15.40 3.18 59.38
C LYS A 94 -15.60 3.10 60.90
N HIS A 95 -14.57 2.67 61.64
CA HIS A 95 -14.65 2.49 63.09
C HIS A 95 -14.08 3.68 63.88
N CYS A 96 -12.87 4.15 63.57
CA CYS A 96 -12.19 5.19 64.36
C CYS A 96 -12.04 6.54 63.66
N GLY A 97 -12.51 6.68 62.41
CA GLY A 97 -12.47 7.96 61.67
C GLY A 97 -11.09 8.36 61.11
N LEU A 98 -10.02 7.61 61.40
CA LEU A 98 -8.66 7.95 60.94
C LEU A 98 -8.43 7.58 59.46
N PRO A 99 -7.66 8.36 58.70
CA PRO A 99 -7.37 8.06 57.29
C PRO A 99 -6.75 6.69 57.08
N LEU A 100 -7.14 6.04 55.99
CA LEU A 100 -6.63 4.73 55.58
C LEU A 100 -5.48 4.90 54.57
N SER A 101 -4.52 3.99 54.62
CA SER A 101 -3.37 3.97 53.71
C SER A 101 -3.41 2.76 52.81
N LEU A 102 -3.19 2.95 51.51
CA LEU A 102 -3.00 1.86 50.55
C LEU A 102 -1.82 0.95 50.92
N HIS A 103 -0.84 1.45 51.67
CA HIS A 103 0.28 0.63 52.16
C HIS A 103 -0.20 -0.51 53.08
N ASN A 104 -1.34 -0.32 53.75
CA ASN A 104 -1.90 -1.28 54.69
C ASN A 104 -2.95 -2.22 54.04
N ILE A 105 -2.92 -2.38 52.71
CA ILE A 105 -3.68 -3.44 52.07
C ILE A 105 -3.10 -4.78 52.52
N ILE A 106 -3.98 -5.64 53.02
CA ILE A 106 -3.63 -6.99 53.46
C ILE A 106 -4.14 -8.06 52.49
N ASP A 107 -5.15 -7.73 51.67
CA ASP A 107 -5.81 -8.66 50.77
C ASP A 107 -6.64 -7.91 49.70
N ILE A 108 -6.90 -8.55 48.57
CA ILE A 108 -7.71 -8.05 47.47
C ILE A 108 -8.66 -9.15 46.96
N LYS A 109 -9.94 -8.83 46.86
CA LYS A 109 -10.93 -9.70 46.20
C LYS A 109 -11.32 -9.13 44.84
N THR A 110 -11.15 -9.92 43.78
CA THR A 110 -11.38 -9.50 42.39
C THR A 110 -12.76 -9.97 41.88
N TYR A 111 -13.36 -9.16 41.02
CA TYR A 111 -14.68 -9.38 40.42
C TYR A 111 -14.63 -8.90 38.97
N GLY A 112 -14.01 -9.70 38.10
CA GLY A 112 -13.64 -9.26 36.76
C GLY A 112 -12.63 -8.10 36.82
N LEU A 113 -12.98 -6.94 36.26
CA LEU A 113 -12.16 -5.72 36.35
C LEU A 113 -12.41 -4.91 37.63
N GLY A 114 -13.49 -5.18 38.35
CA GLY A 114 -13.77 -4.59 39.66
C GLY A 114 -13.01 -5.31 40.78
N SER A 115 -12.76 -4.65 41.90
CA SER A 115 -12.11 -5.27 43.05
C SER A 115 -12.50 -4.59 44.37
N VAL A 116 -12.35 -5.32 45.46
CA VAL A 116 -12.45 -4.80 46.83
C VAL A 116 -11.12 -5.01 47.53
N LEU A 117 -10.51 -3.91 47.98
CA LEU A 117 -9.27 -3.93 48.76
C LEU A 117 -9.63 -4.05 50.25
N LYS A 118 -8.97 -4.96 50.97
CA LYS A 118 -9.06 -5.04 52.43
C LYS A 118 -7.91 -4.24 53.03
N VAL A 119 -8.24 -3.09 53.61
CA VAL A 119 -7.26 -2.14 54.18
C VAL A 119 -7.32 -2.16 55.70
N LEU A 120 -6.21 -2.55 56.33
CA LEU A 120 -6.07 -2.53 57.78
C LEU A 120 -5.89 -1.08 58.28
N CYS A 121 -6.68 -0.71 59.29
CA CYS A 121 -6.55 0.60 59.92
C CYS A 121 -5.12 0.82 60.45
N THR A 122 -4.56 2.01 60.19
CA THR A 122 -3.23 2.44 60.69
C THR A 122 -3.19 2.50 62.21
N ASN A 123 -4.34 2.75 62.86
CA ASN A 123 -4.43 2.75 64.30
C ASN A 123 -4.43 1.32 64.86
N LYS A 124 -3.31 0.95 65.50
CA LYS A 124 -3.10 -0.36 66.13
C LYS A 124 -4.14 -0.71 67.20
N SER A 125 -4.73 0.28 67.89
CA SER A 125 -5.79 0.02 68.87
C SER A 125 -7.15 -0.22 68.22
N CYS A 126 -7.34 0.21 66.97
CA CYS A 126 -8.57 -0.01 66.22
C CYS A 126 -8.59 -1.37 65.52
N GLY A 127 -7.51 -1.71 64.80
CA GLY A 127 -7.38 -2.99 64.09
C GLY A 127 -8.44 -3.29 63.01
N ASN A 128 -9.35 -2.35 62.70
CA ASN A 128 -10.47 -2.60 61.80
C ASN A 128 -10.00 -2.80 60.36
N ILE A 129 -10.54 -3.82 59.69
CA ILE A 129 -10.31 -4.09 58.27
C ILE A 129 -11.43 -3.41 57.48
N ASN A 130 -11.06 -2.49 56.60
CA ASN A 130 -11.99 -1.71 55.81
C ASN A 130 -12.04 -2.29 54.38
N ALA A 131 -13.26 -2.57 53.91
CA ALA A 131 -13.50 -2.95 52.52
C ALA A 131 -13.62 -1.69 51.65
N ILE A 132 -12.68 -1.52 50.73
CA ILE A 132 -12.53 -0.36 49.86
C ILE A 132 -12.79 -0.79 48.41
N PRO A 133 -13.93 -0.42 47.81
CA PRO A 133 -14.22 -0.74 46.41
C PRO A 133 -13.32 0.07 45.46
N THR A 134 -12.90 -0.54 44.35
CA THR A 134 -12.08 0.14 43.33
C THR A 134 -12.89 0.92 42.30
N GLY A 135 -14.21 0.85 42.32
CA GLY A 135 -15.09 1.44 41.30
C GLY A 135 -16.55 1.46 41.71
N LYS A 136 -17.39 2.06 40.86
CA LYS A 136 -18.84 2.14 41.09
C LYS A 136 -19.56 0.83 40.77
N GLN A 137 -20.73 0.70 41.37
CA GLN A 137 -21.65 -0.40 41.13
C GLN A 137 -23.06 0.14 40.88
N HIS A 138 -23.76 -0.44 39.91
CA HIS A 138 -25.20 -0.26 39.70
C HIS A 138 -25.94 -1.49 40.23
N ASP A 139 -27.24 -1.29 40.51
CA ASP A 139 -28.12 -2.26 41.19
C ASP A 139 -27.51 -2.85 42.48
N HIS A 140 -26.62 -2.08 43.10
CA HIS A 140 -25.86 -2.40 44.31
C HIS A 140 -25.04 -3.71 44.27
N LYS A 141 -24.83 -4.29 43.08
CA LYS A 141 -24.23 -5.63 42.94
C LYS A 141 -23.31 -5.79 41.74
N ILE A 142 -23.45 -4.96 40.70
CA ILE A 142 -22.75 -5.13 39.43
C ILE A 142 -21.72 -4.03 39.24
N TRP A 143 -20.48 -4.40 38.97
CA TRP A 143 -19.42 -3.44 38.70
C TRP A 143 -19.59 -2.77 37.34
N ASP A 144 -19.71 -1.44 37.34
CA ASP A 144 -19.94 -0.63 36.12
C ASP A 144 -18.87 -0.88 35.05
N VAL A 145 -17.62 -1.11 35.48
CA VAL A 145 -16.48 -1.41 34.59
C VAL A 145 -16.69 -2.71 33.81
N ASN A 146 -17.36 -3.71 34.39
CA ASN A 146 -17.62 -4.99 33.73
C ASN A 146 -18.71 -4.86 32.66
N THR A 147 -19.79 -4.12 32.94
CA THR A 147 -20.83 -3.81 31.95
C THR A 147 -20.27 -2.94 30.81
N LYS A 148 -19.39 -1.97 31.12
CA LYS A 148 -18.68 -1.17 30.12
C LYS A 148 -17.73 -2.01 29.26
N LEU A 149 -17.05 -3.00 29.85
CA LEU A 149 -16.22 -3.94 29.10
C LEU A 149 -17.05 -4.76 28.12
N ALA A 150 -18.24 -5.24 28.53
CA ALA A 150 -19.16 -5.94 27.66
C ALA A 150 -19.67 -5.06 26.50
N LEU A 151 -20.01 -3.80 26.77
CA LEU A 151 -20.37 -2.83 25.73
C LEU A 151 -19.24 -2.64 24.73
N ALA A 152 -18.00 -2.48 25.21
CA ALA A 152 -16.82 -2.35 24.36
C ALA A 152 -16.58 -3.61 23.52
N ALA A 153 -16.79 -4.81 24.10
CA ALA A 153 -16.67 -6.07 23.39
C ALA A 153 -17.65 -6.18 22.21
N ILE A 154 -18.87 -5.67 22.39
CA ILE A 154 -19.88 -5.61 21.33
C ILE A 154 -19.53 -4.54 20.29
N ASP A 155 -19.26 -3.30 20.70
CA ASP A 155 -18.99 -2.17 19.77
C ASP A 155 -17.78 -2.45 18.86
N LEU A 156 -16.72 -3.02 19.44
CA LEU A 156 -15.43 -3.27 18.80
C LEU A 156 -15.31 -4.65 18.17
N GLY A 157 -16.32 -5.52 18.30
CA GLY A 157 -16.27 -6.87 17.73
C GLY A 157 -15.32 -7.82 18.44
N LEU A 158 -14.99 -7.57 19.71
CA LEU A 158 -14.05 -8.39 20.48
C LEU A 158 -14.74 -9.65 21.04
N GLY A 159 -13.97 -10.73 21.12
CA GLY A 159 -14.33 -11.93 21.89
C GLY A 159 -13.44 -12.04 23.12
N GLU A 160 -13.82 -12.90 24.07
CA GLU A 160 -13.10 -13.11 25.34
C GLU A 160 -11.59 -13.28 25.14
N HIS A 161 -11.16 -14.16 24.22
CA HIS A 161 -9.74 -14.40 24.00
C HIS A 161 -8.95 -13.13 23.65
N GLN A 162 -9.55 -12.20 22.89
CA GLN A 162 -8.90 -10.91 22.61
C GLN A 162 -8.90 -9.96 23.79
N ILE A 163 -9.96 -9.98 24.58
CA ILE A 163 -10.05 -9.17 25.80
C ILE A 163 -8.96 -9.64 26.77
N ASN A 164 -8.90 -10.95 27.03
CA ASN A 164 -7.90 -11.55 27.91
C ASN A 164 -6.47 -11.39 27.35
N GLY A 165 -6.29 -11.45 26.03
CA GLY A 165 -5.02 -11.10 25.40
C GLY A 165 -4.62 -9.62 25.60
N LEU A 166 -5.57 -8.69 25.50
CA LEU A 166 -5.32 -7.27 25.77
C LEU A 166 -4.99 -7.03 27.25
N LEU A 167 -5.77 -7.61 28.16
CA LEU A 167 -5.57 -7.46 29.60
C LEU A 167 -4.22 -8.04 30.05
N SER A 168 -3.86 -9.23 29.56
CA SER A 168 -2.58 -9.86 29.91
C SER A 168 -1.38 -9.05 29.43
N ILE A 169 -1.42 -8.51 28.21
CA ILE A 169 -0.37 -7.62 27.68
C ILE A 169 -0.22 -6.35 28.53
N LEU A 170 -1.33 -5.84 29.07
CA LEU A 170 -1.31 -4.68 29.97
C LEU A 170 -0.93 -5.04 31.42
N ASN A 171 -0.66 -6.31 31.71
CA ASN A 171 -0.43 -6.87 33.04
C ASN A 171 -1.63 -6.69 33.99
N ILE A 172 -2.85 -6.78 33.47
CA ILE A 172 -4.12 -6.77 34.22
C ILE A 172 -4.67 -8.20 34.28
N PRO A 173 -5.22 -8.67 35.42
CA PRO A 173 -5.84 -10.00 35.50
C PRO A 173 -6.90 -10.24 34.43
N THR A 174 -6.94 -11.46 33.90
CA THR A 174 -7.94 -11.89 32.92
C THR A 174 -9.32 -12.00 33.56
N VAL A 175 -10.35 -11.96 32.73
CA VAL A 175 -11.73 -12.10 33.14
C VAL A 175 -12.31 -13.43 32.64
N SER A 176 -13.24 -14.03 33.38
CA SER A 176 -13.85 -15.31 32.98
C SER A 176 -14.90 -15.14 31.89
N HIS A 177 -15.06 -16.21 31.09
CA HIS A 177 -16.13 -16.35 30.10
C HIS A 177 -17.51 -16.11 30.73
N CYS A 178 -17.78 -16.73 31.89
CA CYS A 178 -19.07 -16.63 32.58
C CYS A 178 -19.43 -15.17 32.92
N MET A 179 -18.47 -14.41 33.46
CA MET A 179 -18.65 -13.01 33.80
C MET A 179 -18.90 -12.17 32.55
N ILE A 180 -18.07 -12.30 31.50
CA ILE A 180 -18.27 -11.57 30.24
C ILE A 180 -19.63 -11.88 29.63
N ASP A 181 -20.01 -13.16 29.55
CA ASP A 181 -21.28 -13.58 28.95
C ASP A 181 -22.49 -13.04 29.71
N SER A 182 -22.43 -13.00 31.04
CA SER A 182 -23.47 -12.40 31.88
C SER A 182 -23.64 -10.92 31.57
N ARG A 183 -22.53 -10.17 31.53
CA ARG A 183 -22.54 -8.72 31.25
C ARG A 183 -22.90 -8.41 29.79
N ILE A 184 -22.55 -9.28 28.84
CA ILE A 184 -22.98 -9.19 27.44
C ILE A 184 -24.50 -9.32 27.30
N ARG A 185 -25.14 -10.21 28.07
CA ARG A 185 -26.61 -10.34 28.05
C ARG A 185 -27.28 -9.10 28.61
N GLU A 186 -26.84 -8.66 29.79
CA GLU A 186 -27.36 -7.46 30.45
C GLU A 186 -27.29 -6.22 29.54
N VAL A 187 -26.10 -5.88 29.03
CA VAL A 187 -25.97 -4.72 28.15
C VAL A 187 -26.61 -4.95 26.79
N GLY A 188 -26.68 -6.20 26.35
CA GLY A 188 -27.27 -6.61 25.08
C GLY A 188 -28.76 -6.29 25.01
N ASP A 189 -29.50 -6.57 26.08
CA ASP A 189 -30.94 -6.28 26.17
C ASP A 189 -31.19 -4.76 26.13
N VAL A 190 -30.33 -3.96 26.76
CA VAL A 190 -30.38 -2.49 26.69
C VAL A 190 -30.07 -1.99 25.27
N ILE A 191 -29.09 -2.58 24.58
CA ILE A 191 -28.77 -2.23 23.19
C ILE A 191 -29.96 -2.51 22.25
N GLU A 192 -30.67 -3.63 22.43
CA GLU A 192 -31.87 -3.93 21.66
C GLU A 192 -32.96 -2.87 21.90
N SER A 193 -33.21 -2.50 23.16
CA SER A 193 -34.16 -1.42 23.49
C SER A 193 -33.80 -0.09 22.82
N VAL A 194 -32.51 0.31 22.87
CA VAL A 194 -32.03 1.54 22.20
C VAL A 194 -32.18 1.44 20.68
N ALA A 195 -31.94 0.26 20.09
CA ALA A 195 -32.15 0.04 18.66
C ALA A 195 -33.63 0.13 18.28
N ASP A 196 -34.53 -0.45 19.08
CA ASP A 196 -35.98 -0.45 18.86
C ASP A 196 -36.55 0.97 18.93
N GLN A 197 -36.26 1.71 20.00
CA GLN A 197 -36.66 3.12 20.13
C GLN A 197 -36.15 3.97 18.96
N SER A 198 -34.92 3.73 18.54
CA SER A 198 -34.35 4.42 17.40
C SER A 198 -35.08 4.09 16.09
N MET A 199 -35.42 2.82 15.86
CA MET A 199 -36.17 2.42 14.66
C MET A 199 -37.57 3.02 14.63
N GLU A 200 -38.27 3.10 15.77
CA GLU A 200 -39.59 3.74 15.88
C GLU A 200 -39.50 5.22 15.47
N GLU A 201 -38.54 5.96 16.04
CA GLU A 201 -38.30 7.37 15.69
C GLU A 201 -38.04 7.56 14.19
N TRP A 202 -37.18 6.73 13.60
CA TRP A 202 -36.85 6.85 12.17
C TRP A 202 -37.94 6.35 11.24
N THR A 203 -38.80 5.44 11.71
CA THR A 203 -39.97 4.98 10.96
C THR A 203 -40.97 6.11 10.80
N GLU A 204 -41.26 6.85 11.86
CA GLU A 204 -42.17 8.01 11.79
C GLU A 204 -41.58 9.12 10.91
N LYS A 205 -40.29 9.44 11.04
CA LYS A 205 -39.63 10.43 10.16
C LYS A 205 -39.61 10.01 8.69
N GLU A 206 -39.49 8.71 8.40
CA GLU A 206 -39.57 8.19 7.03
C GLU A 206 -40.99 8.38 6.47
N LYS A 207 -42.04 8.11 7.27
CA LYS A 207 -43.44 8.37 6.87
C LYS A 207 -43.67 9.85 6.60
N GLU A 208 -43.19 10.74 7.47
CA GLU A 208 -43.27 12.20 7.29
C GLU A 208 -42.63 12.64 5.96
N MET A 209 -41.38 12.26 5.70
CA MET A 209 -40.70 12.60 4.45
C MET A 209 -41.35 11.96 3.21
N THR A 210 -41.99 10.79 3.37
CA THR A 210 -42.72 10.15 2.27
C THR A 210 -44.02 10.90 1.96
N ARG A 211 -44.76 11.36 2.98
CA ARG A 211 -45.93 12.22 2.80
C ARG A 211 -45.58 13.52 2.07
N GLU A 212 -44.49 14.17 2.47
CA GLU A 212 -44.02 15.41 1.86
C GLU A 212 -43.62 15.23 0.39
N SER A 213 -43.00 14.10 0.05
CA SER A 213 -42.47 13.84 -1.29
C SER A 213 -43.50 13.24 -2.24
N ASP A 214 -44.26 12.25 -1.77
CA ASP A 214 -45.02 11.31 -2.60
C ASP A 214 -46.54 11.39 -2.33
N GLY A 215 -46.98 12.23 -1.37
CA GLY A 215 -48.39 12.49 -1.07
C GLY A 215 -49.16 11.31 -0.45
N ASN A 216 -48.46 10.31 0.07
CA ASN A 216 -49.06 9.12 0.68
C ASN A 216 -48.18 8.54 1.80
N ASP A 217 -48.71 7.54 2.51
CA ASP A 217 -48.06 6.91 3.67
C ASP A 217 -47.28 5.63 3.33
N ASN A 218 -47.16 5.27 2.04
CA ASN A 218 -46.51 4.03 1.62
C ASN A 218 -44.99 4.17 1.61
N VAL A 219 -44.36 3.77 2.70
CA VAL A 219 -42.90 3.80 2.86
C VAL A 219 -42.22 2.85 1.88
N THR A 220 -41.33 3.40 1.05
CA THR A 220 -40.43 2.61 0.20
C THR A 220 -39.17 2.23 0.96
N VAL A 221 -38.85 0.93 1.00
CA VAL A 221 -37.68 0.40 1.70
C VAL A 221 -36.71 -0.33 0.76
N SER A 222 -35.42 -0.22 1.08
CA SER A 222 -34.38 -1.11 0.56
C SER A 222 -34.13 -2.20 1.58
N VAL A 223 -34.33 -3.45 1.21
CA VAL A 223 -34.05 -4.59 2.09
C VAL A 223 -32.82 -5.33 1.58
N ASP A 224 -32.02 -5.91 2.46
CA ASP A 224 -30.91 -6.80 2.08
C ASP A 224 -30.61 -7.73 3.24
N ALA A 225 -30.03 -8.89 2.91
CA ALA A 225 -29.64 -9.90 3.88
C ALA A 225 -28.20 -10.33 3.68
N ALA A 226 -27.51 -10.64 4.78
CA ALA A 226 -26.13 -11.11 4.75
C ALA A 226 -25.88 -12.25 5.73
N TRP A 227 -24.93 -13.10 5.35
CA TRP A 227 -24.49 -14.26 6.13
C TRP A 227 -23.23 -13.94 6.93
N GLN A 228 -23.13 -14.53 8.13
CA GLN A 228 -21.98 -14.34 9.01
C GLN A 228 -20.77 -15.19 8.60
N ARG A 229 -20.96 -16.23 7.78
CA ARG A 229 -19.85 -16.95 7.12
C ARG A 229 -19.64 -16.40 5.70
N ARG A 230 -18.39 -16.34 5.21
CA ARG A 230 -18.13 -16.10 3.78
C ARG A 230 -18.45 -17.40 3.03
N GLY A 231 -19.30 -17.32 2.01
CA GLY A 231 -19.50 -18.46 1.10
C GLY A 231 -18.25 -18.69 0.28
N SER A 232 -17.77 -19.93 0.23
CA SER A 232 -16.60 -20.36 -0.57
C SER A 232 -16.93 -20.54 -2.06
N GLY A 233 -18.08 -20.03 -2.52
CA GLY A 233 -18.63 -20.31 -3.85
C GLY A 233 -19.22 -21.73 -4.00
N ARG A 234 -18.94 -22.65 -3.07
CA ARG A 234 -19.45 -24.04 -3.08
C ARG A 234 -20.22 -24.44 -1.81
N SER A 235 -20.13 -23.67 -0.71
CA SER A 235 -20.96 -23.88 0.49
C SER A 235 -21.72 -22.60 0.88
N TYR A 236 -23.04 -22.71 0.93
CA TYR A 236 -23.98 -21.68 1.45
C TYR A 236 -24.50 -22.11 2.84
N ASP A 237 -23.60 -22.64 3.66
CA ASP A 237 -23.88 -23.36 4.91
C ASP A 237 -23.84 -22.44 6.15
N SER A 238 -24.07 -21.14 5.98
CA SER A 238 -24.01 -20.24 7.13
C SER A 238 -25.14 -20.55 8.10
N LEU A 239 -24.77 -20.90 9.33
CA LEU A 239 -25.71 -21.16 10.42
C LEU A 239 -26.42 -19.89 10.88
N THR A 240 -25.97 -18.69 10.51
CA THR A 240 -26.58 -17.43 10.93
C THR A 240 -26.56 -16.36 9.85
N GLY A 241 -27.62 -15.56 9.82
CA GLY A 241 -27.74 -14.42 8.92
C GLY A 241 -28.55 -13.30 9.54
N HIS A 242 -28.45 -12.12 8.95
CA HIS A 242 -29.26 -10.96 9.32
C HIS A 242 -29.84 -10.32 8.06
N CYS A 243 -30.93 -9.60 8.25
CA CYS A 243 -31.67 -8.86 7.25
C CYS A 243 -32.00 -7.48 7.82
N SER A 244 -31.86 -6.44 6.99
CA SER A 244 -32.19 -5.06 7.36
C SER A 244 -33.12 -4.45 6.34
N MET A 245 -34.06 -3.62 6.82
CA MET A 245 -34.91 -2.75 6.01
C MET A 245 -34.47 -1.30 6.25
N ILE A 246 -34.06 -0.63 5.18
CA ILE A 246 -33.56 0.75 5.21
C ILE A 246 -34.55 1.65 4.46
N GLY A 247 -35.03 2.70 5.12
CA GLY A 247 -35.89 3.72 4.51
C GLY A 247 -35.20 4.41 3.33
N SER A 248 -35.91 4.54 2.22
CA SER A 248 -35.36 5.11 0.98
C SER A 248 -35.06 6.61 1.11
N LYS A 249 -35.84 7.35 1.89
CA LYS A 249 -35.71 8.80 2.08
C LYS A 249 -34.67 9.13 3.16
N THR A 250 -34.78 8.49 4.33
CA THR A 250 -33.88 8.70 5.48
C THR A 250 -32.50 8.05 5.28
N GLY A 251 -32.44 6.91 4.59
CA GLY A 251 -31.27 6.03 4.58
C GLY A 251 -30.96 5.39 5.94
N LYS A 252 -31.95 5.33 6.85
CA LYS A 252 -31.86 4.79 8.21
C LYS A 252 -32.56 3.43 8.31
N VAL A 253 -32.14 2.61 9.27
CA VAL A 253 -32.75 1.30 9.50
C VAL A 253 -34.07 1.51 10.20
N ILE A 254 -35.16 1.01 9.62
CA ILE A 254 -36.50 1.07 10.21
C ILE A 254 -36.99 -0.30 10.70
N ASN A 255 -36.35 -1.38 10.24
CA ASN A 255 -36.58 -2.72 10.76
C ASN A 255 -35.34 -3.60 10.52
N TYR A 256 -35.10 -4.56 11.39
CA TYR A 256 -34.12 -5.62 11.15
C TYR A 256 -34.58 -6.94 11.75
N LYS A 257 -34.09 -8.03 11.18
CA LYS A 257 -34.22 -9.37 11.78
C LYS A 257 -32.93 -10.14 11.63
N TRP A 258 -32.60 -10.93 12.63
CA TRP A 258 -31.56 -11.94 12.54
C TRP A 258 -32.20 -13.33 12.57
N ARG A 259 -31.48 -14.30 12.02
CA ARG A 259 -31.88 -15.71 11.96
C ARG A 259 -30.68 -16.58 12.27
N SER A 260 -30.90 -17.66 13.01
CA SER A 260 -29.93 -18.72 13.22
C SER A 260 -30.58 -20.06 12.90
N LYS A 261 -29.91 -20.87 12.08
CA LYS A 261 -30.15 -22.31 11.91
C LYS A 261 -29.60 -23.12 13.09
N ALA A 262 -28.78 -22.51 13.95
CA ALA A 262 -28.27 -23.11 15.17
C ALA A 262 -29.04 -22.58 16.40
N CYS A 263 -29.93 -23.41 16.93
CA CYS A 263 -30.64 -23.18 18.20
C CYS A 263 -30.57 -24.51 18.94
N ARG A 264 -30.00 -24.55 20.16
CA ARG A 264 -29.77 -25.81 20.91
C ARG A 264 -31.08 -26.57 21.19
N ILE A 265 -32.20 -25.86 21.26
CA ILE A 265 -33.56 -26.40 21.46
C ILE A 265 -34.16 -26.86 20.12
N CYS A 266 -33.93 -26.09 19.06
CA CYS A 266 -34.50 -26.30 17.72
C CYS A 266 -33.68 -27.27 16.86
N GLN A 267 -32.44 -27.61 17.25
CA GLN A 267 -31.66 -28.71 16.68
C GLN A 267 -32.34 -30.08 16.87
N ARG A 268 -33.39 -30.15 17.69
CA ARG A 268 -34.32 -31.29 17.79
C ARG A 268 -35.49 -31.27 16.80
N ALA A 269 -35.68 -30.21 16.00
CA ALA A 269 -36.84 -30.05 15.12
C ALA A 269 -36.48 -29.25 13.85
N GLU A 270 -36.24 -29.97 12.75
CA GLU A 270 -35.97 -29.56 11.35
C GLU A 270 -37.10 -28.73 10.68
N THR A 271 -37.05 -28.11 9.48
CA THR A 271 -36.08 -27.43 8.56
C THR A 271 -36.91 -26.76 7.41
N SER A 272 -36.57 -25.55 6.89
CA SER A 272 -36.69 -25.01 5.48
C SER A 272 -36.87 -23.46 5.41
N GLU A 273 -36.06 -22.66 4.66
CA GLU A 273 -36.07 -22.14 3.24
C GLU A 273 -37.19 -21.12 2.89
N LYS A 274 -37.07 -19.97 2.18
CA LYS A 274 -36.05 -19.16 1.45
C LYS A 274 -36.62 -17.70 1.25
N LEU A 275 -35.81 -16.69 0.89
CA LEU A 275 -36.18 -15.25 0.72
C LEU A 275 -35.94 -14.71 -0.71
N ALA A 276 -36.57 -13.56 -1.06
CA ALA A 276 -36.66 -12.93 -2.40
C ALA A 276 -35.96 -11.54 -2.55
N ASN A 277 -35.88 -11.06 -3.80
CA ASN A 277 -35.07 -9.97 -4.39
C ASN A 277 -35.36 -8.51 -3.95
N LEU A 278 -34.32 -7.69 -3.79
CA LEU A 278 -34.42 -6.31 -3.29
C LEU A 278 -33.44 -5.31 -3.94
N GLY A 279 -33.83 -4.02 -3.93
CA GLY A 279 -33.21 -2.88 -4.64
C GLY A 279 -31.90 -2.29 -4.05
N SER A 280 -31.68 -0.99 -4.28
CA SER A 280 -30.39 -0.28 -4.16
C SER A 280 -29.44 -0.71 -3.01
N THR A 281 -28.30 -1.31 -3.39
CA THR A 281 -27.40 -2.06 -2.49
C THR A 281 -26.42 -1.23 -1.65
N GLN A 282 -26.26 0.07 -1.90
CA GLN A 282 -25.14 0.83 -1.30
C GLN A 282 -25.31 1.09 0.21
N SER A 283 -26.51 1.45 0.65
CA SER A 283 -26.80 1.65 2.08
C SER A 283 -26.73 0.33 2.86
N ASN A 284 -27.18 -0.74 2.22
CA ASN A 284 -27.13 -2.11 2.75
C ASN A 284 -25.69 -2.64 2.82
N GLU A 285 -24.85 -2.40 1.81
CA GLU A 285 -23.43 -2.74 1.85
C GLU A 285 -22.71 -1.99 2.98
N SER A 286 -23.03 -0.70 3.17
CA SER A 286 -22.51 0.09 4.29
C SER A 286 -22.96 -0.46 5.64
N PHE A 287 -24.22 -0.89 5.77
CA PHE A 287 -24.74 -1.48 7.01
C PHE A 287 -24.11 -2.85 7.29
N ASN A 288 -24.01 -3.71 6.27
CA ASN A 288 -23.36 -5.02 6.35
C ASN A 288 -21.88 -4.89 6.77
N LYS A 289 -21.19 -3.82 6.38
CA LYS A 289 -19.83 -3.51 6.87
C LYS A 289 -19.83 -3.18 8.37
N SER A 290 -20.79 -2.39 8.86
CA SER A 290 -20.93 -2.11 10.30
C SER A 290 -21.23 -3.37 11.10
N VAL A 291 -22.13 -4.24 10.59
CA VAL A 291 -22.40 -5.54 11.22
C VAL A 291 -21.14 -6.41 11.21
N ALA A 292 -20.40 -6.48 10.11
CA ALA A 292 -19.16 -7.27 10.04
C ALA A 292 -18.04 -6.74 10.95
N ALA A 293 -18.04 -5.45 11.29
CA ALA A 293 -17.11 -4.88 12.27
C ALA A 293 -17.46 -5.32 13.71
N LYS A 294 -18.76 -5.37 14.04
CA LYS A 294 -19.27 -5.79 15.36
C LYS A 294 -19.39 -7.29 15.53
N ALA A 295 -19.57 -8.03 14.45
CA ALA A 295 -19.61 -9.48 14.37
C ALA A 295 -18.67 -9.96 13.23
N PRO A 296 -17.35 -10.00 13.48
CA PRO A 296 -16.38 -10.47 12.49
C PRO A 296 -16.66 -11.88 11.99
N LYS A 297 -16.58 -12.08 10.67
CA LYS A 297 -16.90 -13.37 10.00
C LYS A 297 -15.98 -14.54 10.35
N ASN A 298 -14.81 -14.26 10.92
CA ASN A 298 -13.90 -15.27 11.44
C ASN A 298 -14.27 -15.74 12.86
N ARG A 299 -15.43 -15.31 13.38
CA ARG A 299 -15.94 -15.68 14.70
C ARG A 299 -17.38 -16.14 14.65
N PHE A 300 -17.71 -17.01 15.58
CA PHE A 300 -19.05 -17.54 15.74
C PHE A 300 -19.74 -16.93 16.96
N TYR A 301 -20.67 -16.00 16.72
CA TYR A 301 -21.58 -15.45 17.74
C TYR A 301 -22.99 -16.06 17.67
N GLY A 302 -23.19 -17.01 16.76
CA GLY A 302 -24.52 -17.57 16.44
C GLY A 302 -25.07 -18.60 17.41
N GLY A 303 -24.25 -19.06 18.37
CA GLY A 303 -24.64 -20.04 19.39
C GLY A 303 -25.42 -19.44 20.56
N SER A 304 -25.53 -18.10 20.64
CA SER A 304 -26.22 -17.38 21.70
C SER A 304 -26.89 -16.11 21.16
N ARG A 305 -27.60 -15.37 22.04
CA ARG A 305 -28.16 -14.04 21.70
C ARG A 305 -27.08 -12.98 21.40
N SER A 306 -25.80 -13.28 21.60
CA SER A 306 -24.69 -12.33 21.32
C SER A 306 -24.70 -11.80 19.88
N LEU A 307 -25.08 -12.62 18.89
CA LEU A 307 -25.24 -12.14 17.52
C LEU A 307 -26.36 -11.09 17.41
N ALA A 308 -27.49 -11.29 18.09
CA ALA A 308 -28.61 -10.36 18.11
C ALA A 308 -28.15 -8.98 18.61
N TYR A 309 -27.46 -8.96 19.75
CA TYR A 309 -26.94 -7.75 20.37
C TYR A 309 -25.94 -7.01 19.49
N ARG A 310 -25.08 -7.74 18.75
CA ARG A 310 -24.12 -7.13 17.81
C ARG A 310 -24.80 -6.53 16.57
N VAL A 311 -25.84 -7.18 16.06
CA VAL A 311 -26.66 -6.63 14.97
C VAL A 311 -27.43 -5.40 15.47
N ALA A 312 -28.04 -5.47 16.66
CA ALA A 312 -28.74 -4.35 17.31
C ALA A 312 -27.80 -3.15 17.52
N ALA A 313 -26.58 -3.38 17.98
CA ALA A 313 -25.57 -2.33 18.12
C ALA A 313 -25.21 -1.68 16.77
N ALA A 314 -25.18 -2.45 15.68
CA ALA A 314 -24.96 -1.90 14.33
C ALA A 314 -26.15 -1.06 13.85
N VAL A 315 -27.37 -1.46 14.20
CA VAL A 315 -28.61 -0.70 13.94
C VAL A 315 -28.60 0.61 14.71
N ALA A 316 -28.40 0.56 16.03
CA ALA A 316 -28.29 1.73 16.87
C ALA A 316 -27.21 2.70 16.35
N GLN A 317 -26.01 2.20 16.03
CA GLN A 317 -24.94 3.04 15.46
C GLN A 317 -25.31 3.64 14.09
N LYS A 318 -25.98 2.89 13.21
CA LYS A 318 -26.40 3.40 11.89
C LYS A 318 -27.44 4.51 12.05
N ASN A 319 -28.32 4.37 13.03
CA ASN A 319 -29.43 5.26 13.25
C ASN A 319 -29.04 6.52 14.03
N THR A 320 -28.41 6.38 15.20
CA THR A 320 -28.07 7.50 16.10
C THR A 320 -26.62 7.96 15.98
N GLY A 321 -25.77 7.24 15.24
CA GLY A 321 -24.34 7.53 15.14
C GLY A 321 -23.52 6.87 16.24
N HIS A 322 -22.28 7.28 16.44
CA HIS A 322 -21.42 6.76 17.51
C HIS A 322 -21.88 7.16 18.92
N ARG A 323 -22.76 8.17 19.02
CA ARG A 323 -23.43 8.54 20.27
C ARG A 323 -24.27 7.42 20.88
N TYR A 324 -24.68 6.40 20.12
CA TYR A 324 -25.45 5.27 20.66
C TYR A 324 -24.81 4.61 21.90
N THR A 325 -23.47 4.60 21.99
CA THR A 325 -22.75 4.10 23.17
C THR A 325 -23.03 4.93 24.43
N VAL A 326 -23.24 6.24 24.29
CA VAL A 326 -23.65 7.15 25.37
C VAL A 326 -25.08 6.82 25.78
N ASP A 327 -25.98 6.66 24.81
CA ASP A 327 -27.40 6.35 25.03
C ASP A 327 -27.58 5.01 25.77
N VAL A 328 -26.79 3.99 25.39
CA VAL A 328 -26.75 2.69 26.07
C VAL A 328 -26.24 2.82 27.51
N ASN A 329 -25.14 3.56 27.76
CA ASN A 329 -24.66 3.76 29.13
C ASN A 329 -25.72 4.41 30.02
N VAL A 330 -26.38 5.48 29.55
CA VAL A 330 -27.45 6.15 30.30
C VAL A 330 -28.61 5.20 30.57
N SER A 331 -29.03 4.44 29.56
CA SER A 331 -30.13 3.48 29.68
C SER A 331 -29.79 2.30 30.60
N SER A 332 -28.51 1.95 30.74
CA SER A 332 -28.01 0.98 31.72
C SER A 332 -27.83 1.57 33.13
N GLY A 333 -28.23 2.82 33.38
CA GLY A 333 -28.02 3.49 34.67
C GLY A 333 -26.56 3.88 34.95
N LEU A 334 -25.68 3.83 33.94
CA LEU A 334 -24.26 4.12 34.05
C LEU A 334 -23.95 5.55 33.62
N SER A 335 -22.93 6.17 34.22
CA SER A 335 -22.36 7.39 33.65
C SER A 335 -21.61 7.05 32.36
N PRO A 336 -21.91 7.67 31.20
CA PRO A 336 -21.17 7.42 29.97
C PRO A 336 -19.67 7.77 30.07
N GLY A 337 -19.33 8.76 30.89
CA GLY A 337 -17.96 9.26 31.04
C GLY A 337 -17.54 10.24 29.94
N LEU A 338 -16.60 11.13 30.28
CA LEU A 338 -16.10 12.19 29.39
C LEU A 338 -15.51 11.64 28.08
N TYR A 339 -14.65 10.62 28.19
CA TYR A 339 -13.92 10.09 27.04
C TYR A 339 -14.83 9.37 26.04
N THR A 340 -15.88 8.68 26.51
CA THR A 340 -16.89 8.04 25.66
C THR A 340 -17.62 9.09 24.82
N ARG A 341 -18.11 10.17 25.46
CA ARG A 341 -18.79 11.28 24.77
C ARG A 341 -17.88 11.94 23.74
N LYS A 342 -16.65 12.26 24.13
CA LYS A 342 -15.66 12.89 23.25
C LYS A 342 -15.35 12.03 22.02
N LEU A 343 -15.09 10.74 22.22
CA LEU A 343 -14.78 9.82 21.12
C LEU A 343 -15.98 9.63 20.19
N ALA A 344 -17.20 9.51 20.73
CA ALA A 344 -18.41 9.41 19.93
C ALA A 344 -18.58 10.63 19.01
N THR A 345 -18.49 11.83 19.57
CA THR A 345 -18.58 13.10 18.81
C THR A 345 -17.51 13.18 17.73
N LEU A 346 -16.25 12.86 18.04
CA LEU A 346 -15.15 12.88 17.08
C LEU A 346 -15.37 11.92 15.91
N ARG A 347 -15.82 10.69 16.20
CA ARG A 347 -16.10 9.68 15.17
C ARG A 347 -17.26 10.10 14.26
N ASP A 348 -18.32 10.70 14.82
CA ASP A 348 -19.45 11.23 14.05
C ASP A 348 -19.04 12.40 13.15
N ILE A 349 -18.18 13.30 13.62
CA ILE A 349 -17.59 14.38 12.81
C ILE A 349 -16.79 13.79 11.65
N GLN A 350 -15.92 12.79 11.91
CA GLN A 350 -15.13 12.14 10.87
C GLN A 350 -16.00 11.40 9.85
N ALA A 351 -17.07 10.74 10.28
CA ALA A 351 -18.03 10.08 9.39
C ALA A 351 -18.73 11.10 8.47
N ARG A 352 -19.19 12.24 9.01
CA ARG A 352 -19.78 13.35 8.24
C ARG A 352 -18.80 13.91 7.21
N LYS A 353 -17.54 14.17 7.59
CA LYS A 353 -16.48 14.63 6.68
C LYS A 353 -16.24 13.64 5.53
N ARG A 354 -16.12 12.35 5.82
CA ARG A 354 -15.94 11.30 4.80
C ARG A 354 -17.12 11.24 3.82
N LYS A 355 -18.36 11.33 4.33
CA LYS A 355 -19.57 11.35 3.48
C LYS A 355 -19.59 12.57 2.56
N ALA A 356 -19.27 13.76 3.08
CA ALA A 356 -19.22 14.99 2.28
C ALA A 356 -18.21 14.90 1.12
N VAL A 357 -17.01 14.37 1.38
CA VAL A 357 -15.98 14.16 0.35
C VAL A 357 -16.43 13.08 -0.66
N ALA A 358 -17.02 11.97 -0.20
CA ALA A 358 -17.38 10.86 -1.07
C ALA A 358 -18.48 11.18 -2.11
N ILE A 359 -19.27 12.22 -1.88
CA ILE A 359 -20.36 12.66 -2.77
C ILE A 359 -19.83 13.57 -3.91
N THR A 360 -18.64 14.16 -3.75
CA THR A 360 -18.08 15.09 -4.75
C THR A 360 -17.82 14.39 -6.09
N THR A 361 -17.98 15.12 -7.19
CA THR A 361 -17.74 14.61 -8.55
C THR A 361 -16.30 14.15 -8.71
N GLU A 362 -15.34 14.89 -8.17
CA GLU A 362 -13.92 14.55 -8.20
C GLU A 362 -13.65 13.21 -7.51
N ALA A 363 -14.20 12.98 -6.31
CA ALA A 363 -14.03 11.72 -5.59
C ALA A 363 -14.68 10.54 -6.35
N LYS A 364 -15.82 10.77 -7.02
CA LYS A 364 -16.48 9.75 -7.86
C LYS A 364 -15.63 9.41 -9.09
N LEU A 365 -15.14 10.42 -9.82
CA LEU A 365 -14.27 10.23 -10.99
C LEU A 365 -12.97 9.52 -10.62
N ARG A 366 -12.33 9.94 -9.52
CA ARG A 366 -11.12 9.29 -8.99
C ARG A 366 -11.37 7.84 -8.64
N ARG A 367 -12.52 7.50 -8.04
CA ARG A 367 -12.89 6.11 -7.73
C ARG A 367 -13.04 5.26 -8.98
N ILE A 368 -13.68 5.79 -10.03
CA ILE A 368 -13.83 5.10 -11.32
C ILE A 368 -12.46 4.87 -11.95
N ALA A 369 -11.60 5.89 -11.98
CA ALA A 369 -10.24 5.79 -12.51
C ALA A 369 -9.39 4.76 -11.75
N LEU A 370 -9.42 4.79 -10.41
CA LEU A 370 -8.72 3.81 -9.58
C LEU A 370 -9.26 2.38 -9.76
N LYS A 371 -10.58 2.21 -9.91
CA LYS A 371 -11.18 0.90 -10.20
C LYS A 371 -10.74 0.38 -11.57
N ALA A 372 -10.76 1.24 -12.59
CA ALA A 372 -10.28 0.89 -13.92
C ALA A 372 -8.79 0.50 -13.92
N SER A 373 -7.95 1.27 -13.21
CA SER A 373 -6.52 0.97 -13.07
C SER A 373 -6.27 -0.35 -12.34
N ARG A 374 -6.96 -0.63 -11.23
CA ARG A 374 -6.82 -1.90 -10.49
C ARG A 374 -7.25 -3.10 -11.33
N ASN A 375 -8.37 -2.97 -12.04
CA ASN A 375 -8.85 -4.04 -12.92
C ASN A 375 -7.85 -4.32 -14.04
N GLN A 376 -7.27 -3.28 -14.64
CA GLN A 376 -6.24 -3.43 -15.68
C GLN A 376 -4.97 -4.08 -15.13
N SER A 377 -4.52 -3.70 -13.94
CA SER A 377 -3.37 -4.34 -13.29
C SER A 377 -3.64 -5.82 -13.04
N SER A 378 -4.79 -6.17 -12.45
CA SER A 378 -5.18 -7.57 -12.19
C SER A 378 -5.18 -8.40 -13.47
N SER A 379 -5.81 -7.89 -14.54
CA SER A 379 -5.88 -8.63 -15.81
C SER A 379 -4.51 -8.84 -16.44
N THR A 380 -3.62 -7.84 -16.33
CA THR A 380 -2.24 -7.96 -16.83
C THR A 380 -1.44 -9.00 -16.04
N PHE A 381 -1.59 -9.05 -14.70
CA PHE A 381 -0.96 -10.08 -13.86
C PHE A 381 -1.46 -11.48 -14.22
N GLU A 382 -2.77 -11.67 -14.36
CA GLU A 382 -3.38 -12.94 -14.76
C GLU A 382 -2.86 -13.41 -16.14
N VAL A 383 -2.70 -12.51 -17.10
CA VAL A 383 -2.15 -12.83 -18.42
C VAL A 383 -0.65 -13.18 -18.34
N ARG A 384 0.11 -12.60 -17.42
CA ARG A 384 1.56 -12.84 -17.28
C ARG A 384 1.90 -14.14 -16.55
N GLU A 385 1.25 -14.39 -15.42
CA GLU A 385 1.51 -15.57 -14.57
C GLU A 385 0.71 -16.79 -15.03
N GLY A 386 -0.47 -16.59 -15.61
CA GLY A 386 -1.43 -17.67 -15.86
C GLY A 386 -2.35 -17.90 -14.64
N VAL A 387 -3.12 -18.98 -14.66
CA VAL A 387 -4.07 -19.29 -13.58
C VAL A 387 -3.30 -19.79 -12.35
N CYS A 388 -3.08 -18.91 -11.37
CA CYS A 388 -2.34 -19.25 -10.14
C CYS A 388 -3.15 -20.09 -9.14
N TYR A 389 -4.49 -20.10 -9.25
CA TYR A 389 -5.38 -20.88 -8.39
C TYR A 389 -6.55 -21.46 -9.18
N GLN A 390 -6.50 -22.76 -9.45
CA GLN A 390 -7.64 -23.53 -9.92
C GLN A 390 -8.04 -24.52 -8.82
N SER A 391 -9.34 -24.67 -8.57
CA SER A 391 -9.83 -25.71 -7.65
C SER A 391 -9.60 -27.09 -8.27
N ASN A 392 -9.02 -28.04 -7.52
CA ASN A 392 -8.59 -29.38 -7.97
C ASN A 392 -7.33 -29.44 -8.85
N THR A 393 -6.26 -28.71 -8.52
CA THR A 393 -4.92 -29.13 -8.96
C THR A 393 -4.50 -30.37 -8.17
N MET A 394 -4.89 -31.55 -8.68
CA MET A 394 -4.05 -32.73 -8.50
C MET A 394 -2.70 -32.40 -9.13
N ILE A 395 -1.61 -32.82 -8.49
CA ILE A 395 -0.26 -32.72 -9.05
C ILE A 395 -0.26 -33.67 -10.25
N ASP A 396 -0.63 -33.16 -11.42
CA ASP A 396 -0.41 -33.87 -12.66
C ASP A 396 1.10 -33.85 -12.91
N THR A 397 1.74 -34.99 -12.64
CA THR A 397 3.07 -35.31 -13.14
C THR A 397 2.97 -35.34 -14.66
N ALA A 398 3.16 -34.17 -15.27
CA ALA A 398 3.21 -34.03 -16.72
C ALA A 398 4.38 -34.88 -17.23
N THR A 399 4.02 -35.89 -18.02
CA THR A 399 4.92 -36.66 -18.88
C THR A 399 5.76 -35.70 -19.73
N GLU A 400 7.06 -35.95 -19.73
CA GLU A 400 8.04 -35.32 -20.60
C GLU A 400 7.61 -35.52 -22.06
N ASP A 401 7.21 -34.44 -22.72
CA ASP A 401 7.27 -34.38 -24.18
C ASP A 401 7.50 -32.93 -24.65
N SER A 402 8.75 -32.72 -25.12
CA SER A 402 9.17 -31.91 -26.26
C SER A 402 8.37 -30.65 -26.63
N ASP A 403 8.58 -29.58 -25.85
CA ASP A 403 8.86 -28.21 -26.28
C ASP A 403 9.02 -27.38 -25.00
N GLU A 404 10.01 -26.46 -24.90
CA GLU A 404 10.12 -25.54 -23.75
C GLU A 404 8.83 -24.71 -23.62
N LYS A 405 7.85 -25.22 -22.88
CA LYS A 405 6.55 -24.60 -22.69
C LYS A 405 6.80 -23.37 -21.81
N ILE A 406 6.95 -22.21 -22.44
CA ILE A 406 7.09 -20.94 -21.71
C ILE A 406 5.85 -20.78 -20.83
N LEU A 407 6.04 -20.83 -19.52
CA LEU A 407 4.96 -20.75 -18.53
C LEU A 407 4.70 -19.31 -18.07
N GLU A 408 5.60 -18.37 -18.32
CA GLU A 408 5.48 -16.99 -17.83
C GLU A 408 5.88 -15.96 -18.89
N ILE A 409 5.17 -14.83 -18.90
CA ILE A 409 5.53 -13.67 -19.72
C ILE A 409 6.35 -12.68 -18.87
N PRO A 410 7.57 -12.30 -19.31
CA PRO A 410 8.46 -11.47 -18.51
C PRO A 410 7.84 -10.11 -18.20
N ALA A 411 8.24 -9.52 -17.06
CA ALA A 411 7.89 -8.15 -16.70
C ALA A 411 8.47 -7.11 -17.67
N PRO A 412 7.84 -5.93 -17.80
CA PRO A 412 8.45 -4.81 -18.51
C PRO A 412 9.70 -4.36 -17.75
N LYS A 413 10.84 -4.30 -18.44
CA LYS A 413 12.07 -3.74 -17.88
C LYS A 413 11.95 -2.21 -17.87
N ASN A 414 11.70 -1.62 -16.70
CA ASN A 414 11.63 -0.16 -16.56
C ASN A 414 13.01 0.48 -16.67
N LYS A 415 13.11 1.63 -17.36
CA LYS A 415 14.30 2.47 -17.28
C LYS A 415 14.48 2.92 -15.82
N PRO A 416 15.71 2.92 -15.26
CA PRO A 416 15.96 3.46 -13.94
C PRO A 416 15.38 4.87 -13.80
N VAL A 417 14.71 5.15 -12.68
CA VAL A 417 14.22 6.50 -12.37
C VAL A 417 15.44 7.35 -12.08
N GLU A 418 15.71 8.34 -12.91
CA GLU A 418 16.75 9.35 -12.63
C GLU A 418 16.21 10.26 -11.52
N ASN A 419 16.91 10.35 -10.38
CA ASN A 419 16.58 11.30 -9.32
C ASN A 419 16.68 12.74 -9.85
N ASP A 420 15.75 13.61 -9.44
CA ASP A 420 15.68 15.00 -9.93
C ASP A 420 16.94 15.84 -9.59
N SER A 421 17.73 15.43 -8.60
CA SER A 421 19.03 16.03 -8.28
C SER A 421 20.14 15.32 -9.07
N LYS A 422 20.37 15.74 -10.33
CA LYS A 422 21.58 15.32 -11.05
C LYS A 422 22.83 15.86 -10.31
N PRO A 423 23.93 15.10 -10.25
CA PRO A 423 25.13 15.55 -9.56
C PRO A 423 25.82 16.68 -10.33
N ASP A 424 26.54 17.55 -9.63
CA ASP A 424 27.27 18.66 -10.24
C ASP A 424 28.55 18.16 -10.93
N ILE A 425 28.49 18.06 -12.26
CA ILE A 425 29.57 17.51 -13.10
C ILE A 425 30.82 18.41 -13.08
N SER A 426 30.67 19.71 -12.78
CA SER A 426 31.83 20.63 -12.74
C SER A 426 32.84 20.26 -11.64
N THR A 427 32.38 19.58 -10.59
CA THR A 427 33.21 19.14 -9.44
C THR A 427 33.74 17.71 -9.58
N MET A 428 33.40 17.02 -10.68
CA MET A 428 33.74 15.62 -10.92
C MET A 428 35.05 15.45 -11.69
N THR A 429 35.62 14.25 -11.64
CA THR A 429 36.82 13.92 -12.40
C THR A 429 36.45 13.64 -13.86
N HIS A 430 36.92 14.47 -14.80
CA HIS A 430 36.64 14.28 -16.22
C HIS A 430 37.67 13.35 -16.86
N ILE A 431 37.18 12.24 -17.42
CA ILE A 431 37.97 11.25 -18.14
C ILE A 431 37.59 11.33 -19.62
N TYR A 432 38.51 11.75 -20.48
CA TYR A 432 38.29 11.76 -21.92
C TYR A 432 38.63 10.39 -22.48
N PHE A 433 37.77 9.83 -23.33
CA PHE A 433 37.80 8.42 -23.70
C PHE A 433 37.47 8.23 -25.17
N ASP A 434 38.21 7.33 -25.81
CA ASP A 434 38.00 6.92 -27.19
C ASP A 434 38.48 5.47 -27.39
N ILE A 435 37.87 4.76 -28.35
CA ILE A 435 38.30 3.42 -28.77
C ILE A 435 38.39 3.30 -30.29
N GLU A 436 39.45 2.63 -30.74
CA GLU A 436 39.48 2.04 -32.07
C GLU A 436 38.94 0.62 -32.04
N ALA A 437 38.30 0.20 -33.14
CA ALA A 437 37.74 -1.14 -33.24
C ALA A 437 37.85 -1.73 -34.64
N THR A 438 37.71 -3.05 -34.71
CA THR A 438 37.71 -3.87 -35.95
C THR A 438 36.69 -3.43 -37.03
N GLY A 439 35.67 -2.65 -36.70
CA GLY A 439 34.69 -2.13 -37.66
C GLY A 439 33.50 -1.44 -37.00
N LEU A 440 32.53 -0.97 -37.79
CA LEU A 440 31.43 -0.14 -37.30
C LEU A 440 30.32 -0.90 -36.52
N GLY A 441 30.40 -2.22 -36.38
CA GLY A 441 29.44 -3.02 -35.63
C GLY A 441 29.46 -2.75 -34.12
N ARG A 442 28.35 -2.97 -33.42
CA ARG A 442 28.29 -2.78 -31.94
C ARG A 442 28.83 -3.99 -31.17
N THR A 443 29.11 -5.05 -31.91
CA THR A 443 29.77 -6.28 -31.47
C THR A 443 31.21 -6.34 -31.97
N SER A 444 31.76 -5.23 -32.48
CA SER A 444 33.16 -5.15 -32.91
C SER A 444 34.09 -5.34 -31.73
N HIS A 445 35.30 -5.82 -32.00
CA HIS A 445 36.36 -5.93 -31.00
C HIS A 445 37.21 -4.66 -30.96
N ILE A 446 37.56 -4.24 -29.74
CA ILE A 446 38.45 -3.10 -29.49
C ILE A 446 39.86 -3.45 -29.96
N THR A 447 40.50 -2.53 -30.68
CA THR A 447 41.88 -2.63 -31.19
C THR A 447 42.81 -1.61 -30.53
N GLN A 448 42.28 -0.50 -30.03
CA GLN A 448 42.99 0.44 -29.17
C GLN A 448 42.00 1.03 -28.17
N ILE A 449 42.43 1.23 -26.93
CA ILE A 449 41.67 1.91 -25.89
C ILE A 449 42.52 3.03 -25.31
N SER A 450 41.96 4.23 -25.27
CA SER A 450 42.67 5.40 -24.76
C SER A 450 41.79 6.20 -23.80
N ALA A 451 42.42 6.73 -22.76
CA ALA A 451 41.78 7.59 -21.78
C ALA A 451 42.74 8.66 -21.25
N ARG A 452 42.23 9.86 -20.99
CA ARG A 452 43.01 10.97 -20.45
C ARG A 452 42.33 11.62 -19.26
N ARG A 453 43.12 11.91 -18.22
CA ARG A 453 42.73 12.60 -17.00
C ARG A 453 43.75 13.69 -16.68
N GLY A 454 43.40 14.94 -16.96
CA GLY A 454 44.32 16.07 -16.79
C GLY A 454 45.58 15.91 -17.64
N LEU A 455 46.72 15.66 -16.99
CA LEU A 455 48.01 15.40 -17.65
C LEU A 455 48.32 13.90 -17.80
N GLU A 456 47.58 13.02 -17.14
CA GLU A 456 47.80 11.58 -17.23
C GLU A 456 47.05 10.98 -18.43
N THR A 457 47.72 10.11 -19.17
CA THR A 457 47.14 9.38 -20.30
C THR A 457 47.33 7.88 -20.10
N PHE A 458 46.31 7.11 -20.47
CA PHE A 458 46.34 5.67 -20.62
C PHE A 458 46.03 5.35 -22.08
N SER A 459 46.87 4.53 -22.72
CA SER A 459 46.70 4.13 -24.12
C SER A 459 47.27 2.72 -24.27
N LYS A 460 46.46 1.81 -24.82
CA LYS A 460 46.86 0.41 -25.05
C LYS A 460 46.27 -0.10 -26.36
N TYR A 461 47.11 -0.73 -27.17
CA TYR A 461 46.65 -1.57 -28.27
C TYR A 461 46.16 -2.91 -27.74
N ILE A 462 45.06 -3.40 -28.30
CA ILE A 462 44.39 -4.64 -27.88
C ILE A 462 44.36 -5.61 -29.07
N LEU A 463 44.73 -6.86 -28.82
CA LEU A 463 44.62 -7.93 -29.80
C LEU A 463 43.14 -8.31 -30.02
N PRO A 464 42.57 -8.08 -31.23
CA PRO A 464 41.21 -8.48 -31.51
C PRO A 464 41.14 -9.99 -31.81
N ALA A 465 40.05 -10.66 -31.41
CA ALA A 465 39.80 -12.05 -31.81
C ALA A 465 39.13 -12.20 -33.20
N ARG A 466 39.05 -11.11 -33.99
CA ARG A 466 38.43 -11.04 -35.32
C ARG A 466 39.26 -10.14 -36.22
N GLU A 467 39.17 -10.36 -37.53
CA GLU A 467 39.84 -9.52 -38.52
C GLU A 467 39.32 -8.08 -38.48
N ILE A 468 40.23 -7.14 -38.76
CA ILE A 468 39.88 -5.73 -38.94
C ILE A 468 39.32 -5.58 -40.35
N THR A 469 38.12 -5.01 -40.45
CA THR A 469 37.48 -4.79 -41.75
C THR A 469 38.34 -3.86 -42.62
N PRO A 470 38.37 -4.03 -43.95
CA PRO A 470 39.20 -3.20 -44.83
C PRO A 470 38.96 -1.70 -44.64
N LYS A 471 37.71 -1.29 -44.40
CA LYS A 471 37.37 0.10 -44.14
C LYS A 471 37.90 0.62 -42.79
N ALA A 472 37.92 -0.20 -41.75
CA ALA A 472 38.50 0.18 -40.46
C ALA A 472 40.03 0.24 -40.53
N ALA A 473 40.66 -0.67 -41.28
CA ALA A 473 42.10 -0.66 -41.51
C ALA A 473 42.55 0.57 -42.32
N GLU A 474 41.79 0.97 -43.34
CA GLU A 474 42.05 2.18 -44.14
C GLU A 474 42.01 3.46 -43.27
N VAL A 475 41.11 3.49 -42.28
CA VAL A 475 40.86 4.67 -41.46
C VAL A 475 41.83 4.78 -40.29
N THR A 476 42.07 3.68 -39.58
CA THR A 476 42.92 3.66 -38.37
C THR A 476 44.39 3.33 -38.67
N GLY A 477 44.70 2.85 -39.88
CA GLY A 477 46.00 2.30 -40.22
C GLY A 477 46.33 0.97 -39.51
N LEU A 478 45.38 0.39 -38.77
CA LEU A 478 45.58 -0.86 -38.04
C LEU A 478 45.26 -2.10 -38.88
N THR A 479 46.16 -3.07 -38.88
CA THR A 479 45.93 -4.39 -39.47
C THR A 479 46.26 -5.50 -38.46
N PHE A 480 45.56 -6.62 -38.55
CA PHE A 480 45.76 -7.78 -37.68
C PHE A 480 46.06 -9.00 -38.54
N GLN A 481 47.30 -9.50 -38.46
CA GLN A 481 47.77 -10.63 -39.26
C GLN A 481 48.72 -11.48 -38.42
N ASN A 482 48.64 -12.80 -38.56
CA ASN A 482 49.53 -13.77 -37.87
C ASN A 482 49.60 -13.57 -36.35
N GLY A 483 48.49 -13.18 -35.70
CA GLY A 483 48.43 -12.96 -34.25
C GLY A 483 49.08 -11.67 -33.75
N SER A 484 49.55 -10.80 -34.66
CA SER A 484 50.19 -9.53 -34.33
C SER A 484 49.40 -8.35 -34.89
N LEU A 485 49.41 -7.23 -34.16
CA LEU A 485 48.79 -5.98 -34.58
C LEU A 485 49.85 -5.07 -35.20
N TYR A 486 49.53 -4.46 -36.33
CA TYR A 486 50.41 -3.53 -37.04
C TYR A 486 49.72 -2.18 -37.19
N LEU A 487 50.44 -1.09 -36.94
CA LEU A 487 50.04 0.27 -37.26
C LEU A 487 50.94 0.77 -38.41
N LEU A 488 50.35 1.09 -39.56
CA LEU A 488 51.09 1.53 -40.75
C LEU A 488 52.28 0.59 -41.07
N ASP A 489 51.98 -0.71 -41.14
CA ASP A 489 52.92 -1.82 -41.38
C ASP A 489 54.02 -2.04 -40.34
N LYS A 490 53.96 -1.35 -39.19
CA LYS A 490 54.89 -1.55 -38.06
C LYS A 490 54.20 -2.29 -36.93
N ILE A 491 54.85 -3.34 -36.42
CA ILE A 491 54.32 -4.11 -35.29
C ILE A 491 54.21 -3.20 -34.05
N VAL A 492 53.04 -3.24 -33.39
CA VAL A 492 52.80 -2.49 -32.15
C VAL A 492 52.65 -3.44 -30.96
N PRO A 493 53.19 -3.10 -29.78
CA PRO A 493 52.96 -3.89 -28.57
C PRO A 493 51.47 -3.87 -28.21
N ALA A 494 50.81 -5.02 -28.32
CA ALA A 494 49.40 -5.18 -28.02
C ALA A 494 49.19 -6.21 -26.91
N VAL A 495 48.17 -5.97 -26.07
CA VAL A 495 47.81 -6.83 -24.94
C VAL A 495 46.51 -7.59 -25.21
N GLY A 496 46.23 -8.60 -24.40
CA GLY A 496 44.92 -9.27 -24.44
C GLY A 496 43.79 -8.33 -24.01
N VAL A 497 42.57 -8.55 -24.52
CA VAL A 497 41.40 -7.70 -24.20
C VAL A 497 41.15 -7.56 -22.69
N LYS A 498 41.26 -8.65 -21.92
CA LYS A 498 41.07 -8.62 -20.47
C LYS A 498 42.14 -7.76 -19.78
N GLU A 499 43.40 -7.89 -20.19
CA GLU A 499 44.51 -7.09 -19.64
C GLU A 499 44.35 -5.61 -19.98
N GLY A 500 43.97 -5.29 -21.23
CA GLY A 500 43.69 -3.90 -21.65
C GLY A 500 42.56 -3.26 -20.85
N LEU A 501 41.45 -3.98 -20.65
CA LEU A 501 40.31 -3.51 -19.87
C LEU A 501 40.63 -3.38 -18.37
N THR A 502 41.34 -4.35 -17.78
CA THR A 502 41.80 -4.25 -16.38
C THR A 502 42.75 -3.06 -16.21
N GLY A 503 43.66 -2.83 -17.17
CA GLY A 503 44.52 -1.64 -17.17
C GLY A 503 43.73 -0.32 -17.20
N PHE A 504 42.65 -0.28 -17.99
CA PHE A 504 41.76 0.89 -18.04
C PHE A 504 41.00 1.07 -16.72
N ILE A 505 40.49 0.01 -16.12
CA ILE A 505 39.82 0.06 -14.80
C ILE A 505 40.80 0.54 -13.73
N SER A 506 42.02 0.01 -13.70
CA SER A 506 43.08 0.47 -12.79
C SER A 506 43.49 1.93 -13.01
N PHE A 507 43.35 2.46 -14.23
CA PHE A 507 43.51 3.89 -14.49
C PHE A 507 42.37 4.71 -13.84
N LEU A 508 41.12 4.26 -13.96
CA LEU A 508 39.96 4.90 -13.33
C LEU A 508 40.00 4.85 -11.80
N GLU A 509 40.57 3.79 -11.21
CA GLU A 509 40.72 3.61 -9.76
C GLU A 509 41.59 4.68 -9.09
N LYS A 510 42.45 5.36 -9.85
CA LYS A 510 43.30 6.44 -9.33
C LYS A 510 42.51 7.69 -8.94
N SER A 511 41.20 7.76 -9.22
CA SER A 511 40.30 8.85 -8.81
C SER A 511 38.92 8.33 -8.44
N THR A 512 38.16 9.19 -7.76
CA THR A 512 36.75 8.97 -7.47
C THR A 512 35.88 9.94 -8.28
N ASN A 513 34.58 9.65 -8.34
CA ASN A 513 33.59 10.48 -9.05
C ASN A 513 33.94 10.70 -10.53
N ASN A 514 34.33 9.63 -11.24
CA ASN A 514 34.75 9.71 -12.63
C ASN A 514 33.54 9.88 -13.57
N VAL A 515 33.62 10.82 -14.50
CA VAL A 515 32.68 11.02 -15.60
C VAL A 515 33.42 10.88 -16.92
N ILE A 516 32.94 9.99 -17.78
CA ILE A 516 33.57 9.70 -19.06
C ILE A 516 33.01 10.61 -20.16
N PHE A 517 33.87 11.34 -20.84
CA PHE A 517 33.58 12.18 -22.00
C PHE A 517 34.09 11.48 -23.25
N GLY A 518 33.22 11.27 -24.23
CA GLY A 518 33.62 10.73 -25.53
C GLY A 518 32.74 11.28 -26.64
N HIS A 519 33.26 11.26 -27.86
CA HIS A 519 32.58 11.85 -29.00
C HIS A 519 31.67 10.82 -29.68
N ASN A 520 30.35 11.07 -29.70
CA ASN A 520 29.35 10.10 -30.18
C ASN A 520 29.29 8.79 -29.34
N ILE A 521 29.78 8.88 -28.09
CA ILE A 521 30.06 7.74 -27.21
C ILE A 521 28.85 6.82 -26.98
N TYR A 522 27.63 7.38 -26.90
CA TYR A 522 26.43 6.57 -26.65
C TYR A 522 26.06 5.64 -27.81
N ASN A 523 26.42 6.02 -29.04
CA ASN A 523 26.00 5.28 -30.23
C ASN A 523 27.00 4.22 -30.66
N TYR A 524 28.24 4.28 -30.18
CA TYR A 524 29.33 3.43 -30.66
C TYR A 524 30.20 2.89 -29.51
N ASP A 525 30.96 3.76 -28.87
CA ASP A 525 31.98 3.41 -27.88
C ASP A 525 31.39 2.67 -26.67
N CYS A 526 30.33 3.21 -26.06
CA CYS A 526 29.66 2.56 -24.93
C CYS A 526 29.17 1.14 -25.30
N PRO A 527 28.37 0.93 -26.38
CA PRO A 527 27.99 -0.43 -26.79
C PRO A 527 29.16 -1.41 -26.97
N VAL A 528 30.25 -0.98 -27.60
CA VAL A 528 31.42 -1.82 -27.86
C VAL A 528 32.19 -2.11 -26.55
N LEU A 529 32.39 -1.10 -25.71
CA LEU A 529 33.02 -1.21 -24.40
C LEU A 529 32.24 -2.14 -23.47
N TYR A 530 30.93 -1.93 -23.31
CA TYR A 530 30.09 -2.78 -22.47
C TYR A 530 30.05 -4.23 -22.98
N ASN A 531 30.05 -4.44 -24.30
CA ASN A 531 30.16 -5.79 -24.86
C ASN A 531 31.51 -6.46 -24.53
N ALA A 532 32.62 -5.71 -24.58
CA ALA A 532 33.93 -6.23 -24.20
C ALA A 532 34.03 -6.53 -22.69
N LEU A 533 33.54 -5.63 -21.83
CA LEU A 533 33.50 -5.80 -20.38
C LEU A 533 32.64 -7.01 -19.96
N ASP A 534 31.46 -7.17 -20.56
CA ASP A 534 30.54 -8.28 -20.31
C ASP A 534 31.18 -9.63 -20.67
N ASN A 535 31.86 -9.71 -21.83
CA ASN A 535 32.57 -10.92 -22.25
C ASN A 535 33.82 -11.23 -21.41
N CYS A 536 34.35 -10.27 -20.66
CA CYS A 536 35.48 -10.45 -19.74
C CYS A 536 35.07 -10.57 -18.26
N SER A 537 33.77 -10.52 -17.95
CA SER A 537 33.23 -10.48 -16.58
C SER A 537 33.79 -9.32 -15.74
N LEU A 538 33.97 -8.14 -16.34
CA LEU A 538 34.53 -6.93 -15.71
C LEU A 538 33.49 -5.81 -15.52
N LEU A 539 32.20 -6.11 -15.69
CA LEU A 539 31.13 -5.11 -15.59
C LEU A 539 31.07 -4.47 -14.21
N ASP A 540 30.94 -5.28 -13.14
CA ASP A 540 30.79 -4.76 -11.77
C ASP A 540 31.98 -3.89 -11.36
N ASP A 541 33.20 -4.34 -11.70
CA ASP A 541 34.43 -3.61 -11.45
C ASP A 541 34.40 -2.24 -12.12
N PHE A 542 34.07 -2.19 -13.42
CA PHE A 542 33.98 -0.93 -14.17
C PHE A 542 32.87 0.00 -13.64
N GLN A 543 31.67 -0.53 -13.41
CA GLN A 543 30.51 0.23 -12.96
C GLN A 543 30.76 0.90 -11.61
N SER A 544 31.52 0.24 -10.72
CA SER A 544 31.89 0.80 -9.42
C SER A 544 32.81 2.03 -9.51
N LYS A 545 33.49 2.26 -10.65
CA LYS A 545 34.47 3.35 -10.80
C LYS A 545 33.92 4.60 -11.47
N ILE A 546 32.71 4.58 -12.00
CA ILE A 546 32.18 5.69 -12.80
C ILE A 546 30.80 6.15 -12.33
N VAL A 547 30.53 7.44 -12.48
CA VAL A 547 29.24 8.06 -12.16
C VAL A 547 28.34 8.10 -13.39
N GLY A 548 28.93 8.33 -14.57
CA GLY A 548 28.20 8.40 -15.82
C GLY A 548 29.05 8.92 -16.97
N PHE A 549 28.36 9.33 -18.03
CA PHE A 549 28.93 9.61 -19.33
C PHE A 549 28.39 10.90 -19.92
N VAL A 550 29.21 11.56 -20.74
CA VAL A 550 28.87 12.73 -21.55
C VAL A 550 29.22 12.46 -23.01
N ASP A 551 28.22 12.56 -23.88
CA ASP A 551 28.42 12.50 -25.33
C ASP A 551 28.71 13.89 -25.87
N THR A 552 29.98 14.12 -26.23
CA THR A 552 30.45 15.44 -26.65
C THR A 552 29.90 15.86 -28.00
N LEU A 553 29.49 14.92 -28.87
CA LEU A 553 28.79 15.26 -30.12
C LEU A 553 27.45 15.96 -29.82
N LYS A 554 26.72 15.49 -28.81
CA LYS A 554 25.48 16.14 -28.36
C LYS A 554 25.77 17.45 -27.65
N LEU A 555 26.83 17.51 -26.84
CA LEU A 555 27.27 18.74 -26.17
C LEU A 555 27.56 19.85 -27.18
N PHE A 556 28.40 19.60 -28.18
CA PHE A 556 28.77 20.62 -29.16
C PHE A 556 27.60 21.04 -30.05
N LYS A 557 26.68 20.13 -30.39
CA LYS A 557 25.43 20.50 -31.09
C LYS A 557 24.55 21.44 -30.27
N LEU A 558 24.59 21.32 -28.94
CA LEU A 558 23.81 22.16 -28.04
C LEU A 558 24.49 23.52 -27.82
N SER A 559 25.80 23.52 -27.55
CA SER A 559 26.56 24.72 -27.22
C SER A 559 26.96 25.54 -28.45
N PHE A 560 27.12 24.90 -29.62
CA PHE A 560 27.46 25.56 -30.89
C PHE A 560 26.53 25.07 -32.01
N PRO A 561 25.27 25.54 -32.06
CA PRO A 561 24.32 25.14 -33.10
C PRO A 561 24.73 25.67 -34.50
N ASN A 562 24.30 24.96 -35.55
CA ASN A 562 24.45 25.34 -36.97
C ASN A 562 25.86 25.29 -37.56
N LEU A 563 26.75 24.44 -37.05
CA LEU A 563 28.03 24.16 -37.71
C LEU A 563 27.83 23.22 -38.92
N GLY A 564 28.67 23.38 -39.95
CA GLY A 564 28.59 22.56 -41.17
C GLY A 564 28.95 21.09 -40.97
N SER A 565 29.76 20.77 -39.95
CA SER A 565 30.06 19.40 -39.51
C SER A 565 30.28 19.40 -38.00
N TYR A 566 29.98 18.25 -37.39
CA TYR A 566 30.25 18.00 -35.97
C TYR A 566 31.15 16.78 -35.77
N SER A 567 31.87 16.31 -36.80
CA SER A 567 32.95 15.35 -36.56
C SER A 567 34.02 15.99 -35.68
N GLN A 568 34.63 15.21 -34.79
CA GLN A 568 35.63 15.72 -33.84
C GLN A 568 36.76 16.49 -34.55
N CYS A 569 37.35 15.89 -35.60
CA CYS A 569 38.38 16.53 -36.40
C CYS A 569 37.95 17.91 -36.93
N LYS A 570 36.71 18.05 -37.40
CA LYS A 570 36.23 19.30 -37.98
C LYS A 570 35.86 20.33 -36.90
N LEU A 571 35.43 19.88 -35.72
CA LEU A 571 35.24 20.75 -34.56
C LEU A 571 36.59 21.28 -34.05
N CYS A 572 37.61 20.43 -33.97
CA CYS A 572 38.98 20.84 -33.60
C CYS A 572 39.54 21.87 -34.59
N ASP A 573 39.43 21.62 -35.90
CA ASP A 573 39.82 22.55 -36.95
C ASP A 573 39.06 23.89 -36.84
N THR A 574 37.74 23.86 -36.72
CA THR A 574 36.91 25.08 -36.76
C THR A 574 36.97 25.91 -35.48
N LEU A 575 37.03 25.27 -34.31
CA LEU A 575 36.88 25.97 -33.02
C LEU A 575 38.21 26.31 -32.36
N ILE A 576 39.23 25.46 -32.52
CA ILE A 576 40.55 25.63 -31.87
C ILE A 576 41.74 25.62 -32.86
N ASN A 577 41.48 25.64 -34.18
CA ASN A 577 42.51 25.59 -35.23
C ASN A 577 43.50 24.43 -35.05
N LEU A 578 43.01 23.26 -34.66
CA LEU A 578 43.83 22.06 -34.42
C LEU A 578 43.59 21.00 -35.49
N SER A 579 44.63 20.71 -36.26
CA SER A 579 44.74 19.49 -37.08
C SER A 579 45.54 18.44 -36.30
N TYR A 580 45.07 17.20 -36.30
CA TYR A 580 45.71 16.08 -35.60
C TYR A 580 45.43 14.78 -36.36
N ASP A 581 46.12 13.69 -35.99
CA ASP A 581 45.91 12.36 -36.56
C ASP A 581 44.60 11.77 -36.02
N ALA A 582 43.49 12.08 -36.70
CA ALA A 582 42.20 11.50 -36.37
C ALA A 582 42.22 10.00 -36.67
N HIS A 583 41.54 9.19 -35.85
CA HIS A 583 41.53 7.72 -35.93
C HIS A 583 42.75 7.03 -35.30
N ASN A 584 43.41 7.74 -34.38
CA ASN A 584 44.24 7.17 -33.34
C ASN A 584 43.59 7.54 -32.00
N ALA A 585 43.16 6.54 -31.22
CA ALA A 585 42.41 6.80 -29.99
C ALA A 585 43.16 7.70 -28.99
N GLU A 586 44.51 7.66 -28.95
CA GLU A 586 45.29 8.53 -28.08
C GLU A 586 45.26 10.00 -28.53
N ASP A 587 45.45 10.25 -29.82
CA ASP A 587 45.38 11.59 -30.37
C ASP A 587 43.95 12.15 -30.31
N ASP A 588 42.94 11.30 -30.51
CA ASP A 588 41.53 11.66 -30.37
C ASP A 588 41.17 12.08 -28.93
N VAL A 589 41.62 11.36 -27.89
CA VAL A 589 41.37 11.81 -26.51
C VAL A 589 42.12 13.09 -26.15
N ASN A 590 43.34 13.29 -26.69
CA ASN A 590 44.12 14.50 -26.48
C ASN A 590 43.45 15.72 -27.15
N ALA A 591 42.98 15.55 -28.38
CA ALA A 591 42.26 16.58 -29.12
C ALA A 591 40.92 16.91 -28.44
N LEU A 592 40.17 15.90 -28.00
CA LEU A 592 38.89 16.10 -27.31
C LEU A 592 39.07 16.82 -25.96
N PHE A 593 40.11 16.45 -25.20
CA PHE A 593 40.48 17.14 -23.95
C PHE A 593 40.71 18.63 -24.18
N ARG A 594 41.48 18.98 -25.20
CA ARG A 594 41.73 20.39 -25.55
C ARG A 594 40.46 21.09 -25.99
N LEU A 595 39.70 20.47 -26.88
CA LEU A 595 38.48 21.04 -27.44
C LEU A 595 37.45 21.38 -26.37
N VAL A 596 37.22 20.47 -25.40
CA VAL A 596 36.27 20.73 -24.31
C VAL A 596 36.81 21.81 -23.36
N ASN A 597 38.07 21.72 -22.92
CA ASN A 597 38.62 22.69 -21.96
C ASN A 597 38.82 24.11 -22.54
N GLU A 598 39.05 24.25 -23.85
CA GLU A 598 39.23 25.55 -24.50
C GLU A 598 37.91 26.21 -24.94
N LYS A 599 36.79 25.46 -25.00
CA LYS A 599 35.52 25.96 -25.58
C LYS A 599 34.30 25.81 -24.70
N ILE A 600 34.33 24.97 -23.67
CA ILE A 600 33.18 24.73 -22.79
C ILE A 600 33.46 25.33 -21.42
N ASP A 601 33.05 26.59 -21.25
CA ASP A 601 33.22 27.31 -19.98
C ASP A 601 32.03 27.11 -19.03
N ASN A 602 30.84 26.75 -19.56
CA ASN A 602 29.61 26.57 -18.79
C ASN A 602 29.14 25.11 -18.77
N PHE A 603 29.14 24.50 -17.59
CA PHE A 603 28.72 23.12 -17.36
C PHE A 603 27.21 22.89 -17.41
N THR A 604 26.39 23.93 -17.62
CA THR A 604 24.93 23.79 -17.78
C THR A 604 24.58 22.89 -18.96
N ASP A 605 25.28 23.02 -20.09
CA ASP A 605 25.00 22.18 -21.27
C ASP A 605 25.53 20.76 -21.09
N VAL A 606 26.66 20.60 -20.40
CA VAL A 606 27.20 19.30 -19.98
C VAL A 606 26.17 18.56 -19.12
N GLN A 607 25.56 19.25 -18.16
CA GLN A 607 24.51 18.72 -17.28
C GLN A 607 23.27 18.23 -18.03
N LYS A 608 22.93 18.89 -19.15
CA LYS A 608 21.78 18.51 -19.99
C LYS A 608 22.04 17.22 -20.76
N VAL A 609 23.25 17.03 -21.27
CA VAL A 609 23.59 15.87 -22.10
C VAL A 609 24.08 14.66 -21.30
N PHE A 610 24.46 14.86 -20.03
CA PHE A 610 24.88 13.80 -19.11
C PHE A 610 23.84 12.70 -18.91
N GLN A 611 24.32 11.46 -18.89
CA GLN A 611 23.58 10.27 -18.51
C GLN A 611 24.34 9.49 -17.44
N SER A 612 23.65 9.05 -16.39
CA SER A 612 24.24 8.18 -15.37
C SER A 612 24.66 6.83 -15.96
N GLU A 613 25.64 6.20 -15.31
CA GLU A 613 26.11 4.85 -15.66
C GLU A 613 24.92 3.88 -15.82
N LEU A 614 24.03 3.83 -14.82
CA LEU A 614 22.84 2.98 -14.81
C LEU A 614 21.95 3.18 -16.05
N SER A 615 21.83 4.43 -16.52
CA SER A 615 21.02 4.80 -17.68
C SER A 615 21.64 4.28 -18.98
N VAL A 616 22.97 4.39 -19.11
CA VAL A 616 23.73 3.90 -20.27
C VAL A 616 23.77 2.36 -20.29
N PHE A 617 24.01 1.73 -19.15
CA PHE A 617 23.98 0.27 -19.01
C PHE A 617 22.60 -0.31 -19.34
N TYR A 618 21.52 0.32 -18.86
CA TYR A 618 20.16 -0.08 -19.24
C TYR A 618 19.96 -0.06 -20.76
N ASN A 619 20.50 0.95 -21.46
CA ASN A 619 20.41 1.02 -22.92
C ASN A 619 21.17 -0.13 -23.59
N TYR A 620 22.36 -0.49 -23.10
CA TYR A 620 23.13 -1.66 -23.56
C TYR A 620 22.34 -2.96 -23.40
N VAL A 621 21.83 -3.25 -22.18
CA VAL A 621 21.03 -4.45 -21.90
C VAL A 621 19.77 -4.49 -22.77
N SER A 622 19.09 -3.36 -22.94
CA SER A 622 17.91 -3.23 -23.80
C SER A 622 18.22 -3.55 -25.27
N LEU A 623 19.37 -3.09 -25.78
CA LEU A 623 19.82 -3.39 -27.15
C LEU A 623 20.20 -4.86 -27.32
N LYS A 624 20.93 -5.45 -26.35
CA LYS A 624 21.26 -6.89 -26.35
C LYS A 624 20.00 -7.74 -26.37
N GLN A 625 19.02 -7.42 -25.52
CA GLN A 625 17.71 -8.08 -25.49
C GLN A 625 16.95 -7.93 -26.82
N MET A 626 16.96 -6.73 -27.41
CA MET A 626 16.33 -6.48 -28.70
C MET A 626 16.92 -7.38 -29.78
N ASN A 627 18.24 -7.41 -29.90
CA ASN A 627 18.93 -8.21 -30.91
C ASN A 627 18.66 -9.72 -30.73
N LYS A 628 18.49 -10.19 -29.50
CA LYS A 628 18.06 -11.57 -29.21
C LYS A 628 16.63 -11.86 -29.66
N ASN A 629 15.70 -10.92 -29.44
CA ASN A 629 14.27 -11.18 -29.62
C ASN A 629 13.73 -10.82 -31.02
N VAL A 630 14.29 -9.81 -31.70
CA VAL A 630 13.84 -9.37 -33.05
C VAL A 630 13.82 -10.50 -34.09
N PRO A 631 14.79 -11.44 -34.14
CA PRO A 631 14.74 -12.54 -35.10
C PRO A 631 13.44 -13.37 -35.04
N SER A 632 12.88 -13.57 -33.85
CA SER A 632 11.59 -14.29 -33.69
C SER A 632 10.39 -13.53 -34.29
N LEU A 633 10.53 -12.21 -34.49
CA LEU A 633 9.49 -11.33 -35.02
C LEU A 633 9.66 -11.09 -36.53
N LYS A 634 10.61 -11.77 -37.19
CA LYS A 634 10.94 -11.54 -38.60
C LYS A 634 9.73 -11.76 -39.52
N GLN A 635 8.97 -12.83 -39.31
CA GLN A 635 7.75 -13.10 -40.09
C GLN A 635 6.75 -11.93 -39.99
N MET A 636 6.54 -11.36 -38.80
CA MET A 636 5.66 -10.20 -38.63
C MET A 636 6.15 -8.93 -39.34
N LEU A 637 7.47 -8.81 -39.55
CA LEU A 637 8.07 -7.70 -40.32
C LEU A 637 7.90 -7.93 -41.82
N ASP A 638 8.16 -9.15 -42.29
CA ASP A 638 8.06 -9.54 -43.69
C ASP A 638 6.61 -9.43 -44.17
N ASP A 639 5.65 -9.86 -43.34
CA ASP A 639 4.19 -9.76 -43.59
C ASP A 639 3.62 -8.36 -43.30
N LYS A 640 4.48 -7.41 -42.89
CA LYS A 640 4.12 -6.01 -42.57
C LYS A 640 3.03 -5.86 -41.49
N VAL A 641 2.84 -6.86 -40.65
CA VAL A 641 1.94 -6.83 -39.48
C VAL A 641 2.35 -5.72 -38.50
N VAL A 642 3.65 -5.52 -38.34
CA VAL A 642 4.24 -4.47 -37.51
C VAL A 642 5.37 -3.74 -38.25
N THR A 643 5.58 -2.47 -37.91
CA THR A 643 6.73 -1.72 -38.41
C THR A 643 8.03 -2.16 -37.71
N LYS A 644 9.19 -1.91 -38.33
CA LYS A 644 10.51 -2.10 -37.70
C LYS A 644 10.61 -1.43 -36.33
N ARG A 645 10.01 -0.23 -36.18
CA ARG A 645 9.95 0.48 -34.90
C ARG A 645 9.15 -0.30 -33.85
N THR A 646 7.98 -0.80 -34.22
CA THR A 646 7.10 -1.56 -33.31
C THR A 646 7.76 -2.88 -32.91
N ALA A 647 8.36 -3.62 -33.84
CA ALA A 647 9.08 -4.85 -33.54
C ALA A 647 10.26 -4.61 -32.58
N ASN A 648 11.01 -3.53 -32.78
CA ASN A 648 12.06 -3.12 -31.86
C ASN A 648 11.50 -2.77 -30.47
N CYS A 649 10.34 -2.10 -30.38
CA CYS A 649 9.68 -1.83 -29.09
C CYS A 649 9.26 -3.12 -28.37
N ILE A 650 8.64 -4.07 -29.08
CA ILE A 650 8.27 -5.39 -28.55
C ILE A 650 9.51 -6.09 -28.00
N ALA A 651 10.55 -6.21 -28.83
CA ALA A 651 11.79 -6.90 -28.49
C ALA A 651 12.54 -6.25 -27.31
N ARG A 652 12.67 -4.92 -27.30
CA ARG A 652 13.29 -4.16 -26.19
C ARG A 652 12.54 -4.32 -24.86
N SER A 653 11.23 -4.55 -24.92
CA SER A 653 10.40 -4.79 -23.73
C SER A 653 10.55 -6.20 -23.14
N GLY A 654 11.44 -7.02 -23.71
CA GLY A 654 11.69 -8.41 -23.31
C GLY A 654 10.77 -9.44 -23.98
N LEU A 655 9.84 -9.00 -24.83
CA LEU A 655 8.90 -9.89 -25.53
C LEU A 655 9.51 -10.45 -26.82
N ASN A 656 9.06 -11.64 -27.21
CA ASN A 656 9.39 -12.35 -28.46
C ASN A 656 8.09 -12.99 -28.98
N LEU A 657 8.12 -13.67 -30.14
CA LEU A 657 6.89 -14.24 -30.73
C LEU A 657 6.18 -15.26 -29.81
N SER A 658 6.93 -16.10 -29.09
CA SER A 658 6.33 -17.11 -28.20
C SER A 658 5.63 -16.49 -27.00
N HIS A 659 6.17 -15.41 -26.42
CA HIS A 659 5.46 -14.62 -25.40
C HIS A 659 4.14 -14.03 -25.92
N LEU A 660 4.11 -13.57 -27.17
CA LEU A 660 2.90 -13.04 -27.79
C LEU A 660 1.86 -14.15 -28.03
N ARG A 661 2.28 -15.32 -28.51
CA ARG A 661 1.42 -16.50 -28.64
C ARG A 661 0.82 -16.91 -27.30
N LEU A 662 1.62 -16.91 -26.23
CA LEU A 662 1.13 -17.22 -24.88
C LEU A 662 0.14 -16.17 -24.35
N ALA A 663 0.40 -14.89 -24.57
CA ALA A 663 -0.54 -13.83 -24.20
C ALA A 663 -1.88 -13.98 -24.93
N TYR A 664 -1.82 -14.32 -26.22
CA TYR A 664 -3.00 -14.56 -27.05
C TYR A 664 -3.75 -15.83 -26.65
N SER A 665 -3.07 -16.94 -26.37
CA SER A 665 -3.73 -18.17 -25.95
C SER A 665 -4.46 -18.03 -24.61
N ARG A 666 -3.95 -17.17 -23.72
CA ARG A 666 -4.56 -16.92 -22.40
C ARG A 666 -5.81 -16.05 -22.45
N ASN A 667 -5.83 -15.00 -23.28
CA ASN A 667 -6.95 -14.04 -23.27
C ASN A 667 -7.17 -13.33 -24.62
N GLY A 668 -6.80 -13.99 -25.72
CA GLY A 668 -6.93 -13.51 -27.09
C GLY A 668 -6.36 -12.10 -27.30
N ARG A 669 -7.12 -11.29 -28.04
CA ARG A 669 -6.85 -9.87 -28.26
C ARG A 669 -6.67 -9.07 -26.95
N THR A 670 -7.42 -9.40 -25.91
CA THR A 670 -7.35 -8.71 -24.62
C THR A 670 -6.01 -9.00 -23.93
N GLY A 671 -5.48 -10.22 -24.05
CA GLY A 671 -4.15 -10.57 -23.56
C GLY A 671 -3.05 -9.74 -24.21
N ILE A 672 -3.10 -9.58 -25.54
CA ILE A 672 -2.15 -8.71 -26.27
C ILE A 672 -2.30 -7.24 -25.84
N LYS A 673 -3.54 -6.75 -25.70
CA LYS A 673 -3.81 -5.38 -25.24
C LYS A 673 -3.20 -5.13 -23.86
N ASP A 674 -3.39 -6.05 -22.93
CA ASP A 674 -2.95 -5.90 -21.54
C ASP A 674 -1.42 -5.87 -21.46
N ILE A 675 -0.74 -6.80 -22.15
CA ILE A 675 0.73 -6.81 -22.24
C ILE A 675 1.26 -5.56 -22.94
N PHE A 676 0.68 -5.13 -24.08
CA PHE A 676 1.18 -3.95 -24.81
C PHE A 676 0.94 -2.64 -24.07
N SER A 677 -0.15 -2.57 -23.32
CA SER A 677 -0.59 -1.37 -22.59
C SER A 677 -0.06 -1.31 -21.15
N GLU A 678 0.62 -2.36 -20.68
CA GLU A 678 1.22 -2.45 -19.35
C GLU A 678 2.08 -1.20 -19.08
N PRO A 679 1.92 -0.52 -17.93
CA PRO A 679 2.72 0.66 -17.63
C PRO A 679 4.22 0.36 -17.56
N CYS A 680 5.02 1.12 -18.31
CA CYS A 680 6.48 1.11 -18.28
C CYS A 680 6.95 2.55 -18.08
N GLY A 681 7.14 2.95 -16.81
CA GLY A 681 7.30 4.35 -16.42
C GLY A 681 6.08 5.20 -16.81
N SER A 682 6.30 6.30 -17.53
CA SER A 682 5.25 7.20 -18.03
C SER A 682 4.60 6.74 -19.34
N LYS A 683 5.08 5.63 -19.94
CA LYS A 683 4.66 5.14 -21.25
C LYS A 683 4.04 3.74 -21.14
N ALA A 684 3.41 3.29 -22.21
CA ALA A 684 3.02 1.89 -22.35
C ALA A 684 4.24 1.03 -22.69
N ARG A 685 4.21 -0.25 -22.30
CA ARG A 685 5.26 -1.24 -22.59
C ARG A 685 5.58 -1.33 -24.08
N VAL A 686 4.55 -1.34 -24.93
CA VAL A 686 4.70 -1.30 -26.39
C VAL A 686 3.82 -0.19 -27.00
N THR A 687 2.49 -0.27 -26.83
CA THR A 687 1.55 0.69 -27.43
C THR A 687 0.16 0.57 -26.83
N LYS A 688 -0.65 1.64 -26.91
CA LYS A 688 -2.09 1.63 -26.61
C LYS A 688 -2.95 1.68 -27.89
N SER A 689 -2.33 1.67 -29.07
CA SER A 689 -3.03 1.78 -30.34
C SER A 689 -3.82 0.51 -30.65
N ALA A 690 -5.14 0.64 -30.74
CA ALA A 690 -6.02 -0.47 -31.11
C ALA A 690 -5.62 -1.10 -32.44
N LYS A 691 -5.31 -0.29 -33.47
CA LYS A 691 -4.90 -0.76 -34.80
C LYS A 691 -3.71 -1.74 -34.77
N ILE A 692 -2.71 -1.47 -33.93
CA ILE A 692 -1.52 -2.33 -33.82
C ILE A 692 -1.89 -3.61 -33.04
N ILE A 693 -2.68 -3.48 -31.97
CA ILE A 693 -3.14 -4.62 -31.19
C ILE A 693 -3.99 -5.56 -32.04
N ASP A 694 -4.87 -5.02 -32.88
CA ASP A 694 -5.72 -5.77 -33.81
C ASP A 694 -4.85 -6.52 -34.84
N SER A 695 -3.98 -5.81 -35.55
CA SER A 695 -3.05 -6.41 -36.53
C SER A 695 -2.24 -7.57 -35.97
N VAL A 696 -1.68 -7.40 -34.77
CA VAL A 696 -0.90 -8.46 -34.10
C VAL A 696 -1.81 -9.61 -33.65
N SER A 697 -3.02 -9.32 -33.17
CA SER A 697 -3.97 -10.34 -32.71
C SER A 697 -4.49 -11.19 -33.87
N ASP A 698 -4.71 -10.58 -35.04
CA ASP A 698 -5.18 -11.28 -36.24
C ASP A 698 -4.08 -12.19 -36.78
N PHE A 699 -2.84 -11.71 -36.86
CA PHE A 699 -1.68 -12.54 -37.23
C PHE A 699 -1.49 -13.74 -36.30
N LEU A 700 -1.65 -13.55 -34.98
CA LEU A 700 -1.52 -14.64 -34.00
C LEU A 700 -2.70 -15.61 -34.01
N LYS A 701 -3.83 -15.24 -34.59
CA LYS A 701 -5.00 -16.11 -34.76
C LYS A 701 -4.80 -17.13 -35.88
N GLU A 702 -4.00 -16.77 -36.88
CA GLU A 702 -3.71 -17.58 -38.07
C GLU A 702 -2.51 -18.53 -37.88
N LEU A 703 -1.79 -18.37 -36.75
CA LEU A 703 -0.66 -19.19 -36.31
C LEU A 703 -1.08 -20.19 -35.24
#